data_AF-A0A2W5NBS9-F1
#
_entry.id   AF-A0A2W5NBS9-F1
#
_cell.length_a   1.000
_cell.length_b   1.000
_cell.length_c   1.000
_cell.angle_alpha   90.00
_cell.angle_beta   90.00
_cell.angle_gamma   90.00
#
_symmetry.space_group_name_H-M   'P 1'
#
loop_
_entity.id
_entity.type
_entity.pdbx_description
1 polymer ?
#
loop_
_entity_poly.entity_id
_entity_poly.type
_entity_poly.pdbx_seq_one_letter_code
_entity_poly.pdbx_strand_id
1 'polypeptide(L)'
;MTGIAARLAVTAGMMLALACPAMAQRVIVNPSFEANDPQGPGAPNYEIYPNGSVTGWNSASGEIELWDSNFGSVPAYEGSVFAEMNANVPGALYQNICMVNGEAIGWTFAHRARPGGPATQTARFQIATTGGTLLQNLATQSSTTANQVWNLNSGSTTYSGASGVQRVQFITTDAGSYGNFLDAIRITLNPFVELSAATGSGVESIAAANIPALRVNGTLFAGRTVSVSITGGTATRGSDYTTPGGGANFTVTIPAGSYQNDLIPLGIAIIDDALTEGSETIEMRLNAGTGYTLSSTQSCGGTPITNATYTITDNDSPVVLAKAWANGIVDDAVALTIAGGLAATAGSSTVGGSAANATAVATAGTTLTLAESFTAGDAANYISDLECRRNSDNALVATTGTGLSRSVVMPSGSSLTCTFTNSRRAATLVIRKRWVGAIVGHAVTVQASGIINDATLASVANSANETDTNTAVTVYAAEQATLGETFTVGSGASYAQLLACTGNAAALAGNILTVSPADTAIVCTFTNSFIRPLAITKTSAAFSDPVNGTANPKLIPGALATYTISVTAPAGTQPSADSVFVTDILPANLALFVGAYAPGPGPIRFTAGSSGLTYSFASLASASDDIAFSNNGGASFTYVPVPDADGVDANVTHVRINPKGSMAAGSNFTVNLRAQVK
;
A
#
# COMPACT_ATOMS: atom_id res chain seq x y z
N MET A 1 -25.29 14.83 43.86
CA MET A 1 -26.58 14.77 44.58
C MET A 1 -27.32 13.54 44.07
N THR A 2 -27.82 12.70 45.00
CA THR A 2 -28.92 11.72 44.86
C THR A 2 -28.81 10.70 43.69
N GLY A 3 -28.57 9.41 43.85
CA GLY A 3 -28.91 8.50 44.95
C GLY A 3 -30.34 7.97 44.79
N ILE A 4 -30.53 6.85 44.06
CA ILE A 4 -31.72 5.98 44.17
C ILE A 4 -31.24 4.53 44.12
N ALA A 5 -31.33 3.85 45.25
CA ALA A 5 -31.13 2.42 45.39
C ALA A 5 -32.48 1.71 45.19
N ALA A 6 -32.60 0.92 44.11
CA ALA A 6 -33.71 0.00 43.93
C ALA A 6 -33.31 -1.38 44.48
N ARG A 7 -34.03 -1.84 45.50
CA ARG A 7 -33.91 -3.19 46.06
C ARG A 7 -34.47 -4.20 45.06
N LEU A 8 -33.63 -5.10 44.56
CA LEU A 8 -34.04 -6.23 43.74
C LEU A 8 -34.43 -7.41 44.65
N ALA A 9 -35.71 -7.75 44.67
CA ALA A 9 -36.21 -8.97 45.32
C ALA A 9 -35.84 -10.18 44.45
N VAL A 10 -34.98 -11.06 44.96
CA VAL A 10 -34.67 -12.34 44.32
C VAL A 10 -35.73 -13.35 44.76
N THR A 11 -36.72 -13.57 43.90
CA THR A 11 -37.57 -14.76 43.97
C THR A 11 -36.75 -15.95 43.45
N ALA A 12 -36.40 -16.86 44.35
CA ALA A 12 -35.80 -18.15 44.01
C ALA A 12 -36.82 -19.00 43.26
N GLY A 13 -36.82 -18.91 41.93
CA GLY A 13 -37.53 -19.83 41.05
C GLY A 13 -36.91 -21.22 41.16
N MET A 14 -37.71 -22.19 41.58
CA MET A 14 -37.38 -23.61 41.60
C MET A 14 -37.01 -24.03 40.16
N MET A 15 -35.70 -24.14 39.88
CA MET A 15 -35.21 -24.71 38.62
C MET A 15 -35.65 -26.17 38.60
N LEU A 16 -36.69 -26.44 37.81
CA LEU A 16 -36.97 -27.78 37.32
C LEU A 16 -35.75 -28.17 36.49
N ALA A 17 -34.90 -29.06 37.03
CA ALA A 17 -33.84 -29.68 36.26
C ALA A 17 -34.51 -30.46 35.11
N LEU A 18 -34.57 -29.85 33.93
CA LEU A 18 -34.86 -30.58 32.70
C LEU A 18 -33.78 -31.65 32.60
N ALA A 19 -34.18 -32.91 32.81
CA ALA A 19 -33.34 -34.05 32.55
C ALA A 19 -32.78 -33.89 31.13
N CYS A 20 -31.45 -33.89 31.01
CA CYS A 20 -30.80 -33.92 29.72
C CYS A 20 -31.41 -35.11 28.95
N PRO A 21 -31.94 -34.93 27.73
CA PRO A 21 -32.51 -36.03 26.98
C PRO A 21 -31.44 -37.11 26.83
N ALA A 22 -31.77 -38.34 27.21
CA ALA A 22 -30.85 -39.46 27.04
C ALA A 22 -30.48 -39.55 25.55
N MET A 23 -29.18 -39.62 25.27
CA MET A 23 -28.67 -39.88 23.92
C MET A 23 -29.38 -41.11 23.34
N ALA A 24 -29.72 -41.08 22.06
CA ALA A 24 -30.50 -42.14 21.44
C ALA A 24 -29.64 -43.41 21.27
N GLN A 25 -29.55 -44.29 22.27
CA GLN A 25 -28.91 -45.59 22.06
C GLN A 25 -29.68 -46.34 20.97
N ARG A 26 -28.99 -46.69 19.88
CA ARG A 26 -29.58 -47.36 18.72
C ARG A 26 -28.77 -48.57 18.24
N VAL A 27 -27.66 -48.84 18.93
CA VAL A 27 -26.80 -50.01 18.75
C VAL A 27 -27.06 -50.98 19.90
N ILE A 28 -27.25 -52.25 19.58
CA ILE A 28 -27.28 -53.33 20.59
C ILE A 28 -25.85 -53.63 21.00
N VAL A 29 -25.58 -53.52 22.29
CA VAL A 29 -24.25 -53.74 22.85
C VAL A 29 -24.15 -55.18 23.35
N ASN A 30 -23.02 -55.84 23.12
CA ASN A 30 -22.77 -57.21 23.56
C ASN A 30 -23.89 -58.22 23.18
N PRO A 31 -24.29 -58.29 21.89
CA PRO A 31 -25.44 -59.08 21.44
C PRO A 31 -25.38 -60.59 21.76
N SER A 32 -24.18 -61.14 21.90
CA SER A 32 -23.95 -62.57 22.17
C SER A 32 -23.15 -62.76 23.47
N PHE A 33 -23.20 -61.76 24.36
CA PHE A 33 -22.62 -61.81 25.72
C PHE A 33 -21.09 -61.95 25.85
N GLU A 34 -20.38 -62.19 24.76
CA GLU A 34 -18.92 -62.39 24.67
C GLU A 34 -18.03 -61.34 25.36
N ALA A 35 -18.52 -60.13 25.68
CA ALA A 35 -17.76 -59.15 26.44
C ALA A 35 -17.60 -59.49 27.93
N ASN A 36 -18.32 -60.50 28.42
CA ASN A 36 -18.33 -60.96 29.80
C ASN A 36 -18.20 -62.48 29.83
N ASP A 37 -16.95 -62.96 29.93
CA ASP A 37 -16.59 -64.38 30.01
C ASP A 37 -16.53 -64.83 31.49
N PRO A 38 -17.43 -65.73 31.94
CA PRO A 38 -17.48 -66.31 33.30
C PRO A 38 -16.18 -66.85 33.88
N GLN A 39 -15.21 -67.22 33.04
CA GLN A 39 -14.01 -67.91 33.52
C GLN A 39 -12.70 -67.31 33.02
N GLY A 40 -12.71 -66.59 31.91
CA GLY A 40 -11.49 -66.39 31.15
C GLY A 40 -10.92 -67.75 30.68
N PRO A 41 -9.59 -67.92 30.55
CA PRO A 41 -8.98 -69.07 29.85
C PRO A 41 -9.04 -70.45 30.57
N GLY A 42 -10.02 -70.71 31.45
CA GLY A 42 -10.15 -71.95 32.23
C GLY A 42 -11.02 -73.05 31.59
N ALA A 43 -11.47 -74.01 32.42
CA ALA A 43 -12.40 -75.09 32.04
C ALA A 43 -13.89 -74.74 32.26
N PRO A 44 -14.78 -74.78 31.25
CA PRO A 44 -16.06 -74.06 31.21
C PRO A 44 -16.82 -73.96 32.53
N ASN A 45 -17.25 -72.74 32.91
CA ASN A 45 -17.97 -72.44 34.13
C ASN A 45 -19.23 -71.57 33.88
N TYR A 46 -19.94 -71.22 34.95
CA TYR A 46 -20.98 -70.19 34.96
C TYR A 46 -20.66 -69.10 35.99
N GLU A 47 -21.16 -67.89 35.76
CA GLU A 47 -21.08 -66.77 36.70
C GLU A 47 -22.41 -65.99 36.74
N ILE A 48 -22.83 -65.59 37.94
CA ILE A 48 -23.98 -64.72 38.15
C ILE A 48 -23.48 -63.30 38.40
N TYR A 49 -23.75 -62.42 37.45
CA TYR A 49 -23.39 -61.02 37.51
C TYR A 49 -24.51 -60.19 38.12
N PRO A 50 -24.21 -59.23 39.01
CA PRO A 50 -25.20 -58.27 39.47
C PRO A 50 -25.63 -57.35 38.31
N ASN A 51 -26.84 -56.80 38.41
CA ASN A 51 -27.38 -55.91 37.39
C ASN A 51 -26.44 -54.73 37.10
N GLY A 52 -26.15 -54.49 35.82
CA GLY A 52 -25.22 -53.46 35.36
C GLY A 52 -23.78 -53.92 35.16
N SER A 53 -23.41 -55.15 35.56
CA SER A 53 -22.06 -55.71 35.33
C SER A 53 -21.88 -56.37 33.96
N VAL A 54 -22.96 -56.86 33.34
CA VAL A 54 -22.90 -57.37 31.96
C VAL A 54 -22.99 -56.19 31.01
N THR A 55 -21.98 -56.02 30.16
CA THR A 55 -21.84 -54.87 29.26
C THR A 55 -23.10 -54.72 28.41
N GLY A 56 -23.79 -53.59 28.54
CA GLY A 56 -24.98 -53.26 27.74
C GLY A 56 -26.30 -53.87 28.21
N TRP A 57 -26.29 -54.88 29.09
CA TRP A 57 -27.48 -55.62 29.50
C TRP A 57 -27.87 -55.35 30.94
N ASN A 58 -29.18 -55.19 31.15
CA ASN A 58 -29.78 -55.15 32.49
C ASN A 58 -30.78 -56.30 32.65
N SER A 59 -31.05 -56.65 33.91
CA SER A 59 -32.02 -57.66 34.29
C SER A 59 -33.12 -57.09 35.18
N ALA A 60 -34.36 -57.50 34.94
CA ALA A 60 -35.48 -57.19 35.82
C ALA A 60 -35.44 -57.97 37.14
N SER A 61 -34.70 -59.08 37.22
CA SER A 61 -34.50 -59.85 38.46
C SER A 61 -33.34 -59.33 39.32
N GLY A 62 -32.55 -58.39 38.81
CA GLY A 62 -31.39 -57.82 39.50
C GLY A 62 -30.07 -58.57 39.25
N GLU A 63 -30.09 -59.68 38.52
CA GLU A 63 -28.92 -60.53 38.23
C GLU A 63 -29.00 -61.08 36.80
N ILE A 64 -27.84 -61.37 36.20
CA ILE A 64 -27.68 -62.00 34.88
C ILE A 64 -26.69 -63.16 35.03
N GLU A 65 -27.13 -64.37 34.71
CA GLU A 65 -26.25 -65.55 34.68
C GLU A 65 -25.75 -65.78 33.26
N LEU A 66 -24.43 -65.92 33.12
CA LEU A 66 -23.77 -66.26 31.86
C LEU A 66 -23.05 -67.60 32.01
N TRP A 67 -23.08 -68.40 30.95
CA TRP A 67 -22.47 -69.72 30.87
C TRP A 67 -21.41 -69.74 29.77
N ASP A 68 -20.27 -70.36 30.07
CA ASP A 68 -19.30 -70.72 29.06
C ASP A 68 -19.83 -71.83 28.17
N SER A 69 -19.42 -71.79 26.91
CA SER A 69 -19.67 -72.84 25.94
C SER A 69 -19.15 -74.18 26.46
N ASN A 70 -20.03 -75.17 26.46
CA ASN A 70 -19.85 -76.53 27.01
C ASN A 70 -19.95 -76.66 28.54
N PHE A 71 -20.19 -75.59 29.29
CA PHE A 71 -20.62 -75.74 30.69
C PHE A 71 -21.94 -76.52 30.73
N GLY A 72 -22.03 -77.51 31.63
CA GLY A 72 -23.17 -78.43 31.68
C GLY A 72 -23.41 -79.23 30.38
N SER A 73 -22.39 -79.40 29.52
CA SER A 73 -22.48 -80.01 28.18
C SER A 73 -23.38 -79.26 27.19
N VAL A 74 -23.56 -77.95 27.38
CA VAL A 74 -24.35 -77.11 26.48
C VAL A 74 -23.40 -76.23 25.66
N PRO A 75 -23.21 -76.48 24.35
CA PRO A 75 -22.42 -75.58 23.52
C PRO A 75 -23.18 -74.25 23.32
N ALA A 76 -22.44 -73.13 23.30
CA ALA A 76 -22.97 -71.83 22.87
C ALA A 76 -23.46 -71.91 21.41
N TYR A 77 -24.41 -71.06 21.04
CA TYR A 77 -24.85 -70.97 19.65
C TYR A 77 -23.88 -70.14 18.80
N GLU A 78 -23.46 -69.01 19.33
CA GLU A 78 -22.46 -68.13 18.77
C GLU A 78 -21.34 -67.91 19.81
N GLY A 79 -20.10 -67.78 19.36
CA GLY A 79 -18.99 -67.48 20.25
C GLY A 79 -18.76 -68.52 21.35
N SER A 80 -18.56 -68.03 22.57
CA SER A 80 -18.10 -68.78 23.72
C SER A 80 -18.96 -68.59 24.97
N VAL A 81 -19.95 -67.69 24.95
CA VAL A 81 -20.79 -67.35 26.10
C VAL A 81 -22.27 -67.31 25.70
N PHE A 82 -23.17 -67.68 26.61
CA PHE A 82 -24.60 -67.43 26.44
C PHE A 82 -25.27 -67.12 27.79
N ALA A 83 -26.45 -66.50 27.76
CA ALA A 83 -27.17 -66.09 28.97
C ALA A 83 -28.26 -67.08 29.40
N GLU A 84 -28.45 -67.27 30.70
CA GLU A 84 -29.61 -67.95 31.28
C GLU A 84 -30.63 -66.90 31.79
N MET A 85 -31.83 -66.88 31.20
CA MET A 85 -32.85 -65.90 31.57
C MET A 85 -33.56 -66.21 32.90
N ASN A 86 -33.58 -67.48 33.32
CA ASN A 86 -34.18 -67.94 34.60
C ASN A 86 -33.10 -68.41 35.59
N ALA A 87 -32.06 -67.61 35.81
CA ALA A 87 -30.95 -67.93 36.71
C ALA A 87 -31.44 -68.37 38.11
N ASN A 88 -32.24 -67.53 38.77
CA ASN A 88 -32.80 -67.77 40.11
C ASN A 88 -34.33 -67.66 40.14
N VAL A 89 -34.84 -66.65 39.44
CA VAL A 89 -36.27 -66.35 39.30
C VAL A 89 -36.56 -65.95 37.84
N PRO A 90 -37.81 -66.05 37.38
CA PRO A 90 -38.16 -65.58 36.03
C PRO A 90 -37.85 -64.09 35.91
N GLY A 91 -37.12 -63.71 34.86
CA GLY A 91 -36.65 -62.34 34.67
C GLY A 91 -36.72 -61.88 33.21
N ALA A 92 -36.33 -60.62 33.00
CA ALA A 92 -36.20 -60.04 31.67
C ALA A 92 -34.78 -59.49 31.49
N LEU A 93 -34.10 -59.89 30.42
CA LEU A 93 -32.84 -59.29 29.99
C LEU A 93 -33.15 -58.19 28.97
N TYR A 94 -32.67 -56.97 29.19
CA TYR A 94 -33.04 -55.82 28.36
C TYR A 94 -31.94 -54.80 28.14
N GLN A 95 -32.07 -54.04 27.05
CA GLN A 95 -31.37 -52.78 26.82
C GLN A 95 -32.39 -51.67 26.59
N ASN A 96 -32.03 -50.46 26.98
CA ASN A 96 -32.84 -49.28 26.70
C ASN A 96 -32.44 -48.72 25.33
N ILE A 97 -33.33 -48.85 24.35
CA ILE A 97 -33.08 -48.43 22.97
C ILE A 97 -34.07 -47.32 22.60
N CYS A 98 -33.60 -46.36 21.82
CA CYS A 98 -34.47 -45.34 21.28
C CYS A 98 -35.32 -45.90 20.15
N MET A 99 -36.63 -45.98 20.40
CA MET A 99 -37.63 -46.47 19.47
C MET A 99 -38.50 -45.33 18.93
N VAL A 100 -38.93 -45.44 17.67
CA VAL A 100 -39.78 -44.46 16.96
C VAL A 100 -41.02 -45.17 16.43
N ASN A 101 -42.19 -44.66 16.79
CA ASN A 101 -43.47 -45.20 16.32
C ASN A 101 -43.50 -45.31 14.79
N GLY A 102 -43.93 -46.47 14.29
CA GLY A 102 -44.00 -46.75 12.87
C GLY A 102 -42.70 -47.25 12.23
N GLU A 103 -41.59 -47.36 12.98
CA GLU A 103 -40.35 -47.89 12.42
C GLU A 103 -40.36 -49.42 12.28
N ALA A 104 -39.58 -49.94 11.34
CA ALA A 104 -39.37 -51.38 11.19
C ALA A 104 -38.36 -51.88 12.23
N ILE A 105 -38.71 -52.98 12.90
CA ILE A 105 -37.82 -53.75 13.76
C ILE A 105 -37.73 -55.18 13.25
N GLY A 106 -36.51 -55.64 12.97
CA GLY A 106 -36.18 -57.03 12.67
C GLY A 106 -35.40 -57.66 13.82
N TRP A 107 -35.47 -58.97 13.96
CA TRP A 107 -34.69 -59.70 14.96
C TRP A 107 -34.23 -61.06 14.46
N THR A 108 -33.10 -61.51 14.98
CA THR A 108 -32.77 -62.92 15.15
C THR A 108 -32.24 -63.18 16.56
N PHE A 109 -32.54 -64.32 17.16
CA PHE A 109 -31.94 -64.75 18.43
C PHE A 109 -32.06 -66.26 18.61
N ALA A 110 -31.06 -66.89 19.22
CA ALA A 110 -31.09 -68.31 19.54
C ALA A 110 -31.71 -68.52 20.92
N HIS A 111 -32.67 -69.45 21.01
CA HIS A 111 -33.31 -69.86 22.27
C HIS A 111 -33.25 -71.36 22.48
N ARG A 112 -32.87 -71.80 23.67
CA ARG A 112 -32.77 -73.22 24.03
C ARG A 112 -33.32 -73.49 25.42
N ALA A 113 -34.01 -74.62 25.54
CA ALA A 113 -34.47 -75.11 26.84
C ALA A 113 -33.35 -75.84 27.59
N ARG A 114 -33.31 -75.67 28.92
CA ARG A 114 -32.37 -76.37 29.81
C ARG A 114 -32.99 -77.63 30.42
N PRO A 115 -32.33 -78.80 30.36
CA PRO A 115 -32.79 -80.00 31.06
C PRO A 115 -32.95 -79.77 32.56
N GLY A 116 -33.97 -80.38 33.17
CA GLY A 116 -34.30 -80.20 34.61
C GLY A 116 -35.36 -79.14 34.90
N GLY A 117 -35.69 -78.29 33.94
CA GLY A 117 -36.81 -77.33 34.04
C GLY A 117 -38.15 -77.87 33.51
N PRO A 118 -39.16 -76.97 33.37
CA PRO A 118 -40.44 -77.30 32.75
C PRO A 118 -40.28 -77.95 31.36
N ALA A 119 -41.19 -78.86 31.00
CA ALA A 119 -41.14 -79.61 29.73
C ALA A 119 -41.05 -78.69 28.50
N THR A 120 -41.68 -77.51 28.59
CA THR A 120 -41.61 -76.43 27.61
C THR A 120 -41.16 -75.16 28.33
N GLN A 121 -40.12 -74.52 27.82
CA GLN A 121 -39.62 -73.23 28.26
C GLN A 121 -39.91 -72.19 27.18
N THR A 122 -40.33 -70.98 27.55
CA THR A 122 -40.83 -69.94 26.65
C THR A 122 -40.07 -68.63 26.85
N ALA A 123 -39.36 -68.21 25.81
CA ALA A 123 -38.80 -66.87 25.70
C ALA A 123 -39.70 -65.96 24.87
N ARG A 124 -39.90 -64.73 25.32
CA ARG A 124 -40.65 -63.70 24.61
C ARG A 124 -39.74 -62.53 24.30
N PHE A 125 -39.65 -62.16 23.04
CA PHE A 125 -39.02 -60.92 22.62
C PHE A 125 -40.07 -59.81 22.57
N GLN A 126 -39.86 -58.76 23.34
CA GLN A 126 -40.85 -57.72 23.59
C GLN A 126 -40.23 -56.33 23.64
N ILE A 127 -41.08 -55.33 23.39
CA ILE A 127 -40.80 -53.93 23.72
C ILE A 127 -41.68 -53.54 24.90
N ALA A 128 -41.08 -52.92 25.91
CA ALA A 128 -41.75 -52.43 27.10
C ALA A 128 -41.36 -50.99 27.41
N THR A 129 -42.15 -50.32 28.25
CA THR A 129 -41.78 -49.03 28.79
C THR A 129 -40.48 -49.13 29.61
N THR A 130 -39.83 -48.01 29.89
CA THR A 130 -38.70 -47.96 30.84
C THR A 130 -39.06 -48.45 32.23
N GLY A 131 -40.35 -48.59 32.57
CA GLY A 131 -40.85 -49.21 33.80
C GLY A 131 -41.18 -50.71 33.69
N GLY A 132 -41.02 -51.33 32.51
CA GLY A 132 -41.27 -52.76 32.28
C GLY A 132 -42.70 -53.12 31.85
N THR A 133 -43.59 -52.15 31.66
CA THR A 133 -44.94 -52.39 31.13
C THR A 133 -44.88 -52.76 29.66
N LEU A 134 -45.47 -53.90 29.27
CA LEU A 134 -45.50 -54.36 27.87
C LEU A 134 -46.13 -53.30 26.95
N LEU A 135 -45.40 -52.92 25.91
CA LEU A 135 -45.90 -52.10 24.81
C LEU A 135 -46.26 -52.95 23.60
N GLN A 136 -45.39 -53.90 23.24
CA GLN A 136 -45.59 -54.76 22.09
C GLN A 136 -44.88 -56.10 22.26
N ASN A 137 -45.58 -57.20 22.04
CA ASN A 137 -44.98 -58.53 21.94
C ASN A 137 -44.54 -58.76 20.49
N LEU A 138 -43.25 -59.02 20.27
CA LEU A 138 -42.68 -59.18 18.92
C LEU A 138 -42.60 -60.65 18.53
N ALA A 139 -42.13 -61.50 19.44
CA ALA A 139 -42.08 -62.94 19.22
C ALA A 139 -42.30 -63.70 20.54
N THR A 140 -42.93 -64.87 20.45
CA THR A 140 -43.03 -65.84 21.53
C THR A 140 -42.46 -67.15 20.99
N GLN A 141 -41.35 -67.60 21.55
CA GLN A 141 -40.72 -68.86 21.17
C GLN A 141 -40.76 -69.83 22.33
N SER A 142 -41.13 -71.07 22.03
CA SER A 142 -41.02 -72.17 22.96
C SER A 142 -39.91 -73.14 22.51
N SER A 143 -39.17 -73.66 23.48
CA SER A 143 -38.21 -74.75 23.33
C SER A 143 -38.55 -75.85 24.35
N THR A 144 -38.33 -77.11 24.01
CA THR A 144 -38.69 -78.23 24.89
C THR A 144 -37.47 -78.95 25.43
N THR A 145 -37.54 -79.48 26.66
CA THR A 145 -36.45 -80.28 27.24
C THR A 145 -36.28 -81.65 26.56
N ALA A 146 -37.29 -82.09 25.82
CA ALA A 146 -37.24 -83.26 24.92
C ALA A 146 -36.40 -83.01 23.65
N ASN A 147 -36.20 -81.75 23.26
CA ASN A 147 -35.49 -81.34 22.05
C ASN A 147 -34.45 -80.28 22.41
N GLN A 148 -33.31 -80.75 22.93
CA GLN A 148 -32.22 -79.96 23.49
C GLN A 148 -31.36 -79.33 22.38
N VAL A 149 -31.99 -78.56 21.49
CA VAL A 149 -31.34 -77.85 20.38
C VAL A 149 -31.57 -76.36 20.51
N TRP A 150 -30.66 -75.57 19.94
CA TRP A 150 -30.86 -74.14 19.77
C TRP A 150 -31.86 -73.87 18.66
N ASN A 151 -32.92 -73.14 18.99
CA ASN A 151 -33.93 -72.70 18.03
C ASN A 151 -33.58 -71.27 17.62
N LEU A 152 -33.21 -71.07 16.35
CA LEU A 152 -33.00 -69.74 15.81
C LEU A 152 -34.36 -69.10 15.49
N ASN A 153 -34.65 -68.03 16.20
CA ASN A 153 -35.83 -67.21 15.97
C ASN A 153 -35.48 -66.11 15.02
N SER A 154 -36.37 -65.83 14.07
CA SER A 154 -36.24 -64.69 13.18
C SER A 154 -37.60 -64.09 12.87
N GLY A 155 -37.63 -62.79 12.64
CA GLY A 155 -38.86 -62.11 12.28
C GLY A 155 -38.65 -60.62 12.11
N SER A 156 -39.70 -59.95 11.65
CA SER A 156 -39.74 -58.50 11.56
C SER A 156 -41.17 -58.01 11.69
N THR A 157 -41.35 -56.82 12.27
CA THR A 157 -42.65 -56.14 12.32
C THR A 157 -42.46 -54.63 12.36
N THR A 158 -43.57 -53.90 12.37
CA THR A 158 -43.59 -52.46 12.61
C THR A 158 -43.81 -52.20 14.09
N TYR A 159 -42.98 -51.33 14.68
CA TYR A 159 -43.16 -50.90 16.06
C TYR A 159 -44.38 -49.98 16.18
N SER A 160 -45.35 -50.36 17.02
CA SER A 160 -46.61 -49.62 17.19
C SER A 160 -46.71 -48.88 18.53
N GLY A 161 -45.69 -48.99 19.40
CA GLY A 161 -45.67 -48.29 20.69
C GLY A 161 -45.24 -46.82 20.58
N ALA A 162 -45.26 -46.10 21.69
CA ALA A 162 -44.88 -44.68 21.73
C ALA A 162 -43.39 -44.47 21.41
N SER A 163 -43.07 -43.42 20.64
CA SER A 163 -41.68 -43.01 20.42
C SER A 163 -41.01 -42.61 21.74
N GLY A 164 -39.74 -42.97 21.91
CA GLY A 164 -38.98 -42.67 23.12
C GLY A 164 -37.99 -43.79 23.45
N VAL A 165 -37.29 -43.62 24.58
CA VAL A 165 -36.43 -44.70 25.10
C VAL A 165 -37.33 -45.81 25.62
N GLN A 166 -37.17 -47.01 25.09
CA GLN A 166 -37.97 -48.18 25.46
C GLN A 166 -37.06 -49.35 25.84
N ARG A 167 -37.55 -50.25 26.68
CA ARG A 167 -36.88 -51.50 26.98
C ARG A 167 -37.10 -52.47 25.82
N VAL A 168 -36.01 -52.84 25.17
CA VAL A 168 -35.97 -53.94 24.21
C VAL A 168 -35.54 -55.17 25.00
N GLN A 169 -36.48 -56.08 25.26
CA GLN A 169 -36.33 -57.10 26.29
C GLN A 169 -36.63 -58.52 25.80
N PHE A 170 -35.91 -59.47 26.35
CA PHE A 170 -36.20 -60.90 26.31
C PHE A 170 -36.72 -61.29 27.69
N ILE A 171 -37.92 -61.83 27.77
CA ILE A 171 -38.57 -62.18 29.05
C ILE A 171 -39.16 -63.59 29.03
N THR A 172 -39.19 -64.19 30.20
CA THR A 172 -39.77 -65.51 30.49
C THR A 172 -40.59 -65.43 31.77
N THR A 173 -41.63 -66.26 31.83
CA THR A 173 -42.51 -66.40 33.01
C THR A 173 -42.53 -67.83 33.54
N ASP A 174 -41.65 -68.69 33.02
CA ASP A 174 -41.60 -70.10 33.39
C ASP A 174 -41.14 -70.25 34.84
N ALA A 175 -41.86 -71.03 35.66
CA ALA A 175 -41.55 -71.14 37.08
C ALA A 175 -40.22 -71.88 37.34
N GLY A 176 -39.49 -71.44 38.37
CA GLY A 176 -38.25 -72.06 38.84
C GLY A 176 -36.96 -71.43 38.29
N SER A 177 -35.82 -71.99 38.72
CA SER A 177 -34.44 -71.61 38.37
C SER A 177 -33.91 -72.57 37.30
N TYR A 178 -34.56 -72.56 36.13
CA TYR A 178 -34.24 -73.50 35.06
C TYR A 178 -34.40 -72.88 33.66
N GLY A 179 -33.29 -72.53 33.05
CA GLY A 179 -33.11 -72.38 31.61
C GLY A 179 -33.62 -71.09 30.99
N ASN A 180 -34.22 -71.23 29.81
CA ASN A 180 -34.35 -70.19 28.79
C ASN A 180 -32.99 -69.60 28.42
N PHE A 181 -32.14 -70.43 27.83
CA PHE A 181 -30.87 -69.96 27.30
C PHE A 181 -31.08 -69.07 26.09
N LEU A 182 -30.32 -67.98 26.04
CA LEU A 182 -30.42 -66.93 25.04
C LEU A 182 -29.02 -66.60 24.51
N ASP A 183 -28.90 -66.53 23.19
CA ASP A 183 -27.64 -66.24 22.51
C ASP A 183 -27.88 -65.62 21.11
N ALA A 184 -26.83 -65.12 20.46
CA ALA A 184 -26.82 -64.63 19.08
C ALA A 184 -27.91 -63.60 18.76
N ILE A 185 -28.05 -62.59 19.63
CA ILE A 185 -29.11 -61.59 19.51
C ILE A 185 -28.74 -60.56 18.46
N ARG A 186 -29.45 -60.54 17.34
CA ARG A 186 -29.34 -59.47 16.36
C ARG A 186 -30.65 -58.73 16.28
N ILE A 187 -30.62 -57.43 16.56
CA ILE A 187 -31.77 -56.55 16.38
C ILE A 187 -31.44 -55.59 15.24
N THR A 188 -32.32 -55.53 14.25
CA THR A 188 -32.16 -54.69 13.08
C THR A 188 -33.15 -53.55 13.17
N LEU A 189 -32.61 -52.34 13.35
CA LEU A 189 -33.33 -51.08 13.27
C LEU A 189 -32.70 -50.26 12.14
N ASN A 190 -33.49 -49.41 11.49
CA ASN A 190 -32.91 -48.39 10.61
C ASN A 190 -31.96 -47.51 11.43
N PRO A 191 -30.79 -47.07 10.96
CA PRO A 191 -30.02 -46.05 11.66
C PRO A 191 -30.78 -44.72 11.68
N PHE A 192 -30.51 -43.89 12.69
CA PHE A 192 -30.86 -42.48 12.65
C PHE A 192 -29.84 -41.69 11.86
N VAL A 193 -30.34 -40.79 11.02
CA VAL A 193 -29.52 -39.89 10.22
C VAL A 193 -30.11 -38.48 10.31
N GLU A 194 -29.26 -37.50 10.61
CA GLU A 194 -29.57 -36.07 10.53
C GLU A 194 -28.35 -35.30 10.02
N LEU A 195 -28.50 -34.02 9.69
CA LEU A 195 -27.36 -33.12 9.45
C LEU A 195 -26.70 -32.76 10.79
N SER A 196 -25.39 -32.64 10.79
CA SER A 196 -24.61 -32.41 12.02
C SER A 196 -24.86 -31.04 12.65
N ALA A 197 -25.28 -30.06 11.84
CA ALA A 197 -25.60 -28.69 12.23
C ALA A 197 -26.61 -28.07 11.22
N ALA A 198 -27.43 -27.12 11.69
CA ALA A 198 -28.36 -26.36 10.85
C ALA A 198 -27.69 -25.17 10.13
N THR A 199 -26.52 -24.74 10.61
CA THR A 199 -25.71 -23.69 9.99
C THR A 199 -24.24 -24.09 9.99
N GLY A 200 -23.50 -23.59 9.01
CA GLY A 200 -22.05 -23.71 8.93
C GLY A 200 -21.46 -22.57 8.12
N SER A 201 -20.16 -22.30 8.29
CA SER A 201 -19.45 -21.33 7.45
C SER A 201 -17.97 -21.65 7.34
N GLY A 202 -17.37 -21.24 6.23
CA GLY A 202 -15.94 -21.38 5.98
C GLY A 202 -15.45 -20.36 4.96
N VAL A 203 -14.16 -20.06 5.05
CA VAL A 203 -13.47 -19.28 4.01
C VAL A 203 -13.36 -20.11 2.75
N GLU A 204 -13.53 -19.45 1.61
CA GLU A 204 -13.59 -20.07 0.29
C GLU A 204 -12.34 -20.88 -0.05
N SER A 205 -11.17 -20.37 0.32
CA SER A 205 -9.85 -21.02 0.23
C SER A 205 -9.69 -22.34 0.99
N ILE A 206 -10.69 -22.77 1.79
CA ILE A 206 -10.69 -24.07 2.45
C ILE A 206 -11.87 -24.90 1.95
N ALA A 207 -11.58 -25.80 1.00
CA ALA A 207 -12.56 -26.62 0.28
C ALA A 207 -13.59 -27.37 1.16
N ALA A 208 -13.30 -27.68 2.43
CA ALA A 208 -14.21 -28.41 3.31
C ALA A 208 -14.20 -27.94 4.77
N ALA A 209 -14.17 -26.61 5.00
CA ALA A 209 -14.24 -26.06 6.36
C ALA A 209 -15.67 -26.04 6.91
N ASN A 210 -15.93 -26.75 8.02
CA ASN A 210 -17.20 -26.71 8.77
C ASN A 210 -18.47 -26.96 7.93
N ILE A 211 -18.37 -27.68 6.82
CA ILE A 211 -19.53 -28.09 6.03
C ILE A 211 -20.35 -29.08 6.88
N PRO A 212 -21.67 -28.90 7.04
CA PRO A 212 -22.52 -29.88 7.71
C PRO A 212 -22.30 -31.28 7.13
N ALA A 213 -22.18 -32.28 8.00
CA ALA A 213 -22.00 -33.69 7.65
C ALA A 213 -23.26 -34.49 7.99
N LEU A 214 -23.38 -35.73 7.51
CA LEU A 214 -24.37 -36.65 8.07
C LEU A 214 -23.91 -37.10 9.45
N ARG A 215 -24.75 -36.93 10.46
CA ARG A 215 -24.59 -37.55 11.77
C ARG A 215 -25.39 -38.84 11.80
N VAL A 216 -24.71 -39.95 12.06
CA VAL A 216 -25.29 -41.30 11.98
C VAL A 216 -25.23 -42.00 13.32
N ASN A 217 -26.32 -42.67 13.70
CA ASN A 217 -26.38 -43.45 14.93
C ASN A 217 -27.21 -44.72 14.75
N GLY A 218 -26.65 -45.88 15.11
CA GLY A 218 -27.24 -47.20 14.90
C GLY A 218 -26.33 -48.13 14.09
N THR A 219 -26.80 -49.36 13.83
CA THR A 219 -26.03 -50.38 13.12
C THR A 219 -26.57 -50.62 11.71
N LEU A 220 -25.67 -50.60 10.73
CA LEU A 220 -25.92 -50.98 9.35
C LEU A 220 -25.18 -52.27 9.01
N PHE A 221 -25.94 -53.30 8.66
CA PHE A 221 -25.37 -54.58 8.21
C PHE A 221 -25.00 -54.62 6.72
N ALA A 222 -25.45 -53.62 5.97
CA ALA A 222 -25.08 -53.38 4.58
C ALA A 222 -25.08 -51.86 4.36
N GLY A 223 -24.21 -51.36 3.48
CA GLY A 223 -24.12 -49.94 3.20
C GLY A 223 -25.45 -49.37 2.69
N ARG A 224 -25.70 -48.09 2.97
CA ARG A 224 -26.92 -47.36 2.59
C ARG A 224 -26.58 -46.03 1.94
N THR A 225 -27.33 -45.69 0.90
CA THR A 225 -27.24 -44.39 0.23
C THR A 225 -28.28 -43.44 0.80
N VAL A 226 -27.83 -42.26 1.23
CA VAL A 226 -28.66 -41.17 1.73
C VAL A 226 -28.72 -40.08 0.68
N SER A 227 -29.92 -39.61 0.35
CA SER A 227 -30.11 -38.57 -0.67
C SER A 227 -30.11 -37.18 -0.06
N VAL A 228 -29.32 -36.27 -0.64
CA VAL A 228 -29.21 -34.86 -0.23
C VAL A 228 -29.50 -33.98 -1.44
N SER A 229 -30.25 -32.90 -1.22
CA SER A 229 -30.61 -31.91 -2.24
C SER A 229 -30.05 -30.55 -1.88
N ILE A 230 -29.49 -29.85 -2.85
CA ILE A 230 -29.36 -28.40 -2.80
C ILE A 230 -30.71 -27.79 -3.14
N THR A 231 -31.27 -27.01 -2.22
CA THR A 231 -32.61 -26.43 -2.34
C THR A 231 -32.61 -24.96 -2.71
N GLY A 232 -31.47 -24.27 -2.58
CA GLY A 232 -31.35 -22.83 -2.80
C GLY A 232 -29.99 -22.32 -2.34
N GLY A 233 -29.98 -21.04 -1.96
CA GLY A 233 -28.76 -20.29 -1.65
C GLY A 233 -28.37 -19.33 -2.79
N THR A 234 -27.44 -18.44 -2.50
CA THR A 234 -26.91 -17.49 -3.50
C THR A 234 -25.75 -18.05 -4.31
N ALA A 235 -25.06 -19.07 -3.79
CA ALA A 235 -23.93 -19.70 -4.46
C ALA A 235 -24.37 -20.54 -5.67
N THR A 236 -23.64 -20.37 -6.76
CA THR A 236 -23.69 -21.08 -8.03
C THR A 236 -22.85 -22.36 -8.03
N ARG A 237 -23.52 -23.52 -8.12
CA ARG A 237 -22.84 -24.81 -8.29
C ARG A 237 -22.03 -24.85 -9.59
N GLY A 238 -20.77 -25.26 -9.48
CA GLY A 238 -19.81 -25.36 -10.58
C GLY A 238 -18.86 -24.16 -10.66
N SER A 239 -19.25 -23.01 -10.11
CA SER A 239 -18.36 -21.87 -9.89
C SER A 239 -17.84 -21.88 -8.45
N ASP A 240 -18.72 -21.91 -7.45
CA ASP A 240 -18.32 -21.64 -6.05
C ASP A 240 -18.26 -22.94 -5.22
N TYR A 241 -18.92 -24.00 -5.69
CA TYR A 241 -18.83 -25.33 -5.07
C TYR A 241 -19.18 -26.47 -6.03
N THR A 242 -18.74 -27.67 -5.66
CA THR A 242 -19.10 -28.93 -6.31
C THR A 242 -19.94 -29.81 -5.40
N THR A 243 -20.72 -30.70 -5.99
CA THR A 243 -21.44 -31.78 -5.30
C THR A 243 -21.00 -33.13 -5.86
N PRO A 244 -21.14 -34.23 -5.11
CA PRO A 244 -20.91 -35.56 -5.65
C PRO A 244 -21.76 -35.82 -6.90
N GLY A 245 -21.11 -36.12 -8.03
CA GLY A 245 -21.77 -36.33 -9.32
C GLY A 245 -22.28 -35.06 -10.01
N GLY A 246 -22.02 -33.85 -9.47
CA GLY A 246 -22.27 -32.55 -10.11
C GLY A 246 -23.75 -32.10 -10.16
N GLY A 247 -24.67 -32.91 -9.66
CA GLY A 247 -26.11 -32.60 -9.63
C GLY A 247 -26.55 -31.82 -8.39
N ALA A 248 -27.67 -31.12 -8.47
CA ALA A 248 -28.33 -30.53 -7.29
C ALA A 248 -28.83 -31.60 -6.31
N ASN A 249 -29.12 -32.80 -6.81
CA ASN A 249 -29.43 -33.97 -6.00
C ASN A 249 -28.27 -34.94 -6.10
N PHE A 250 -27.75 -35.37 -4.96
CA PHE A 250 -26.63 -36.31 -4.87
C PHE A 250 -26.85 -37.29 -3.73
N THR A 251 -26.03 -38.35 -3.72
CA THR A 251 -26.11 -39.40 -2.71
C THR A 251 -24.82 -39.52 -1.94
N VAL A 252 -24.93 -39.67 -0.62
CA VAL A 252 -23.82 -39.98 0.29
C VAL A 252 -23.95 -41.44 0.72
N THR A 253 -22.87 -42.21 0.63
CA THR A 253 -22.89 -43.61 1.06
C THR A 253 -22.45 -43.71 2.51
N ILE A 254 -23.30 -44.28 3.35
CA ILE A 254 -22.98 -44.75 4.70
C ILE A 254 -22.54 -46.21 4.58
N PRO A 255 -21.28 -46.55 4.89
CA PRO A 255 -20.82 -47.94 4.89
C PRO A 255 -21.60 -48.84 5.87
N ALA A 256 -21.40 -50.15 5.76
CA ALA A 256 -21.83 -51.06 6.82
C ALA A 256 -20.95 -50.82 8.06
N GLY A 257 -21.55 -50.82 9.24
CA GLY A 257 -20.86 -50.53 10.50
C GLY A 257 -21.83 -50.18 11.64
N SER A 258 -21.28 -50.04 12.84
CA SER A 258 -21.98 -49.50 14.00
C SER A 258 -21.54 -48.06 14.21
N TYR A 259 -22.51 -47.16 14.33
CA TYR A 259 -22.28 -45.73 14.43
C TYR A 259 -22.81 -45.19 15.76
N GLN A 260 -22.02 -44.32 16.40
CA GLN A 260 -22.34 -43.66 17.68
C GLN A 260 -22.20 -42.15 17.54
N ASN A 261 -23.07 -41.54 16.71
CA ASN A 261 -23.02 -40.12 16.33
C ASN A 261 -21.81 -39.73 15.46
N ASP A 262 -21.25 -40.70 14.73
CA ASP A 262 -20.18 -40.46 13.77
C ASP A 262 -20.62 -39.52 12.66
N LEU A 263 -19.66 -38.77 12.14
CA LEU A 263 -19.86 -37.82 11.06
C LEU A 263 -19.37 -38.39 9.73
N ILE A 264 -20.23 -38.35 8.72
CA ILE A 264 -19.91 -38.76 7.35
C ILE A 264 -20.01 -37.52 6.46
N PRO A 265 -18.88 -37.08 5.85
CA PRO A 265 -18.86 -35.89 4.99
C PRO A 265 -19.86 -35.98 3.84
N LEU A 266 -20.48 -34.86 3.48
CA LEU A 266 -21.39 -34.79 2.33
C LEU A 266 -20.68 -34.89 0.98
N GLY A 267 -19.37 -34.63 0.94
CA GLY A 267 -18.61 -34.57 -0.30
C GLY A 267 -18.86 -33.30 -1.13
N ILE A 268 -19.48 -32.27 -0.54
CA ILE A 268 -19.46 -30.91 -1.08
C ILE A 268 -18.04 -30.37 -0.91
N ALA A 269 -17.51 -29.74 -1.96
CA ALA A 269 -16.23 -29.05 -1.91
C ALA A 269 -16.40 -27.62 -2.42
N ILE A 270 -15.93 -26.65 -1.65
CA ILE A 270 -15.87 -25.23 -2.03
C ILE A 270 -14.74 -25.05 -3.04
N ILE A 271 -14.99 -24.24 -4.06
CA ILE A 271 -14.02 -23.86 -5.08
C ILE A 271 -13.49 -22.48 -4.67
N ASP A 272 -12.17 -22.33 -4.64
CA ASP A 272 -11.48 -21.05 -4.43
C ASP A 272 -11.19 -20.44 -5.79
N ASP A 273 -11.71 -19.25 -6.05
CA ASP A 273 -11.40 -18.52 -7.27
C ASP A 273 -10.62 -17.21 -7.04
N ALA A 274 -10.80 -16.21 -7.89
CA ALA A 274 -10.10 -14.92 -7.79
C ALA A 274 -11.05 -13.75 -8.06
N LEU A 275 -12.35 -14.02 -8.09
CA LEU A 275 -13.40 -13.05 -8.28
C LEU A 275 -13.74 -12.45 -6.93
N THR A 276 -13.95 -11.14 -6.91
CA THR A 276 -14.43 -10.49 -5.69
C THR A 276 -15.94 -10.58 -5.65
N GLU A 277 -16.45 -11.27 -4.64
CA GLU A 277 -17.85 -11.56 -4.47
C GLU A 277 -18.33 -11.24 -3.05
N GLY A 278 -19.64 -11.31 -2.84
CA GLY A 278 -20.19 -11.23 -1.49
C GLY A 278 -20.01 -12.57 -0.77
N SER A 279 -20.27 -12.62 0.54
CA SER A 279 -20.50 -13.93 1.17
C SER A 279 -21.75 -14.57 0.59
N GLU A 280 -21.65 -15.84 0.23
CA GLU A 280 -22.71 -16.57 -0.44
C GLU A 280 -23.18 -17.77 0.35
N THR A 281 -24.34 -18.33 0.01
CA THR A 281 -24.92 -19.45 0.75
C THR A 281 -25.23 -20.66 -0.12
N ILE A 282 -25.11 -21.84 0.48
CA ILE A 282 -25.63 -23.11 -0.01
C ILE A 282 -26.73 -23.57 0.95
N GLU A 283 -27.96 -23.70 0.46
CA GLU A 283 -29.05 -24.31 1.23
C GLU A 283 -29.18 -25.78 0.87
N MET A 284 -29.08 -26.65 1.87
CA MET A 284 -29.11 -28.09 1.70
C MET A 284 -30.26 -28.73 2.50
N ARG A 285 -30.83 -29.80 1.94
CA ARG A 285 -31.86 -30.61 2.57
C ARG A 285 -31.51 -32.09 2.50
N LEU A 286 -31.55 -32.73 3.66
CA LEU A 286 -31.50 -34.18 3.81
C LEU A 286 -32.88 -34.77 3.50
N ASN A 287 -32.97 -35.64 2.49
CA ASN A 287 -34.25 -36.19 2.06
C ASN A 287 -34.59 -37.50 2.80
N ALA A 288 -35.89 -37.74 2.98
CA ALA A 288 -36.38 -39.03 3.46
C ALA A 288 -36.08 -40.14 2.45
N GLY A 289 -35.88 -41.36 2.93
CA GLY A 289 -35.54 -42.52 2.11
C GLY A 289 -35.81 -43.82 2.84
N THR A 290 -35.39 -44.93 2.23
CA THR A 290 -35.56 -46.28 2.79
C THR A 290 -34.27 -46.80 3.42
N GLY A 291 -34.37 -47.52 4.53
CA GLY A 291 -33.21 -48.13 5.19
C GLY A 291 -32.44 -47.20 6.14
N TYR A 292 -33.00 -46.02 6.43
CA TYR A 292 -32.62 -45.10 7.49
C TYR A 292 -33.87 -44.34 7.97
N THR A 293 -33.81 -43.74 9.16
CA THR A 293 -34.89 -42.94 9.73
C THR A 293 -34.36 -41.54 10.01
N LEU A 294 -35.07 -40.50 9.55
CA LEU A 294 -34.77 -39.12 9.93
C LEU A 294 -35.30 -38.88 11.34
N SER A 295 -34.40 -38.83 12.30
CA SER A 295 -34.69 -38.56 13.71
C SER A 295 -33.45 -37.97 14.36
N SER A 296 -33.63 -37.17 15.41
CA SER A 296 -32.49 -36.67 16.16
C SER A 296 -31.69 -37.84 16.74
N THR A 297 -30.37 -37.82 16.55
CA THR A 297 -29.46 -38.78 17.16
C THR A 297 -29.01 -38.33 18.56
N GLN A 298 -29.22 -37.04 18.86
CA GLN A 298 -28.84 -36.39 20.12
C GLN A 298 -29.92 -36.49 21.19
N SER A 299 -31.20 -36.52 20.79
CA SER A 299 -32.34 -36.66 21.69
C SER A 299 -33.31 -37.69 21.15
N CYS A 300 -33.61 -38.73 21.93
CA CYS A 300 -34.52 -39.76 21.50
C CYS A 300 -35.94 -39.23 21.25
N GLY A 301 -36.46 -39.42 20.04
CA GLY A 301 -37.75 -38.86 19.60
C GLY A 301 -37.72 -37.35 19.30
N GLY A 302 -36.54 -36.73 19.32
CA GLY A 302 -36.35 -35.33 18.94
C GLY A 302 -36.44 -35.10 17.43
N THR A 303 -36.73 -33.87 17.04
CA THR A 303 -36.80 -33.46 15.64
C THR A 303 -35.39 -33.48 15.01
N PRO A 304 -35.18 -34.17 13.88
CA PRO A 304 -33.89 -34.18 13.19
C PRO A 304 -33.58 -32.83 12.55
N ILE A 305 -32.29 -32.50 12.46
CA ILE A 305 -31.82 -31.44 11.57
C ILE A 305 -31.86 -31.98 10.13
N THR A 306 -32.81 -31.50 9.34
CA THR A 306 -32.99 -31.92 7.93
C THR A 306 -32.67 -30.84 6.92
N ASN A 307 -32.49 -29.60 7.38
CA ASN A 307 -32.08 -28.46 6.57
C ASN A 307 -30.83 -27.84 7.17
N ALA A 308 -29.92 -27.40 6.31
CA ALA A 308 -28.80 -26.57 6.72
C ALA A 308 -28.50 -25.47 5.71
N THR A 309 -27.97 -24.36 6.20
CA THR A 309 -27.42 -23.28 5.37
C THR A 309 -25.93 -23.18 5.64
N TYR A 310 -25.11 -23.33 4.60
CA TYR A 310 -23.67 -23.13 4.66
C TYR A 310 -23.30 -21.80 4.01
N THR A 311 -22.52 -20.96 4.70
CA THR A 311 -22.05 -19.68 4.16
C THR A 311 -20.58 -19.79 3.72
N ILE A 312 -20.34 -19.54 2.44
CA ILE A 312 -19.01 -19.33 1.87
C ILE A 312 -18.64 -17.88 2.12
N THR A 313 -17.52 -17.63 2.78
CA THR A 313 -16.98 -16.27 2.94
C THR A 313 -15.82 -16.09 1.98
N ASP A 314 -16.03 -15.23 0.97
CA ASP A 314 -15.00 -14.81 0.02
C ASP A 314 -13.78 -14.24 0.75
N ASN A 315 -12.59 -14.67 0.33
CA ASN A 315 -11.30 -14.20 0.84
C ASN A 315 -10.59 -13.21 -0.08
N ASP A 316 -11.16 -12.88 -1.23
CA ASP A 316 -10.59 -12.00 -2.22
C ASP A 316 -10.93 -10.55 -1.97
N SER A 317 -9.90 -9.70 -1.99
CA SER A 317 -10.03 -8.28 -1.73
C SER A 317 -9.41 -7.45 -2.85
N PRO A 318 -10.17 -6.52 -3.46
CA PRO A 318 -9.66 -5.63 -4.48
C PRO A 318 -8.51 -4.75 -3.97
N VAL A 319 -7.53 -4.54 -4.84
CA VAL A 319 -6.39 -3.65 -4.62
C VAL A 319 -6.35 -2.64 -5.74
N VAL A 320 -6.27 -1.36 -5.37
CA VAL A 320 -6.15 -0.25 -6.32
C VAL A 320 -4.85 0.48 -6.03
N LEU A 321 -4.01 0.64 -7.05
CA LEU A 321 -2.84 1.51 -7.00
C LEU A 321 -3.09 2.71 -7.92
N ALA A 322 -3.29 3.85 -7.30
CA ALA A 322 -3.56 5.14 -7.93
C ALA A 322 -2.31 6.03 -7.95
N LYS A 323 -2.41 7.12 -8.72
CA LYS A 323 -1.34 8.11 -8.87
C LYS A 323 -1.86 9.53 -8.68
N ALA A 324 -1.12 10.31 -7.90
CA ALA A 324 -1.31 11.75 -7.71
C ALA A 324 -0.03 12.52 -8.08
N TRP A 325 -0.19 13.74 -8.56
CA TRP A 325 0.90 14.65 -8.93
C TRP A 325 0.71 15.99 -8.23
N ALA A 326 1.79 16.54 -7.68
CA ALA A 326 1.82 17.91 -7.15
C ALA A 326 2.89 18.73 -7.89
N ASN A 327 2.45 19.81 -8.53
CA ASN A 327 3.28 20.69 -9.36
C ASN A 327 4.03 19.94 -10.47
N GLY A 328 3.42 18.89 -11.04
CA GLY A 328 4.03 18.07 -12.09
C GLY A 328 4.35 18.86 -13.37
N ILE A 329 5.38 18.41 -14.08
CA ILE A 329 5.69 18.91 -15.43
C ILE A 329 4.67 18.27 -16.38
N VAL A 330 4.00 19.08 -17.18
CA VAL A 330 3.05 18.59 -18.20
C VAL A 330 3.71 17.52 -19.07
N ASP A 331 2.96 16.46 -19.37
CA ASP A 331 3.39 15.29 -20.14
C ASP A 331 4.40 14.34 -19.48
N ASP A 332 4.90 14.64 -18.26
CA ASP A 332 5.57 13.61 -17.46
C ASP A 332 4.59 12.47 -17.16
N ALA A 333 5.04 11.23 -17.29
CA ALA A 333 4.18 10.06 -17.25
C ALA A 333 4.80 8.91 -16.49
N VAL A 334 3.94 8.11 -15.83
CA VAL A 334 4.33 6.86 -15.16
C VAL A 334 3.45 5.69 -15.60
N ALA A 335 4.03 4.49 -15.56
CA ALA A 335 3.31 3.23 -15.52
C ALA A 335 3.26 2.69 -14.09
N LEU A 336 2.12 2.11 -13.70
CA LEU A 336 1.87 1.54 -12.37
C LEU A 336 1.71 0.02 -12.49
N THR A 337 2.31 -0.73 -11.56
CA THR A 337 2.18 -2.19 -11.52
C THR A 337 1.97 -2.70 -10.11
N ILE A 338 1.14 -3.72 -9.98
CA ILE A 338 0.94 -4.51 -8.75
C ILE A 338 1.41 -5.93 -9.05
N ALA A 339 2.38 -6.43 -8.28
CA ALA A 339 2.86 -7.81 -8.35
C ALA A 339 2.56 -8.55 -7.04
N GLY A 340 2.44 -9.88 -7.11
CA GLY A 340 2.09 -10.74 -5.97
C GLY A 340 0.58 -10.95 -5.77
N GLY A 341 -0.27 -10.17 -6.46
CA GLY A 341 -1.72 -10.36 -6.49
C GLY A 341 -2.19 -11.16 -7.71
N LEU A 342 -3.46 -11.54 -7.68
CA LEU A 342 -4.21 -12.19 -8.75
C LEU A 342 -4.83 -11.15 -9.70
N ALA A 343 -5.11 -11.55 -10.94
CA ALA A 343 -5.78 -10.74 -11.97
C ALA A 343 -5.21 -9.32 -12.15
N ALA A 344 -3.90 -9.14 -11.98
CA ALA A 344 -3.27 -7.83 -12.01
C ALA A 344 -3.39 -7.15 -13.38
N THR A 345 -3.88 -5.91 -13.38
CA THR A 345 -3.97 -5.03 -14.55
C THR A 345 -3.10 -3.80 -14.31
N ALA A 346 -2.20 -3.50 -15.24
CA ALA A 346 -1.32 -2.35 -15.16
C ALA A 346 -2.07 -1.02 -15.33
N GLY A 347 -1.58 0.02 -14.66
CA GLY A 347 -2.11 1.38 -14.71
C GLY A 347 -1.12 2.34 -15.35
N SER A 348 -1.57 3.58 -15.58
CA SER A 348 -0.72 4.66 -16.07
C SER A 348 -1.26 6.03 -15.64
N SER A 349 -0.41 7.04 -15.61
CA SER A 349 -0.83 8.41 -15.34
C SER A 349 0.11 9.40 -15.99
N THR A 350 -0.44 10.38 -16.70
CA THR A 350 0.30 11.49 -17.31
C THR A 350 -0.15 12.80 -16.66
N VAL A 351 0.79 13.70 -16.34
CA VAL A 351 0.48 15.02 -15.78
C VAL A 351 -0.35 15.84 -16.79
N GLY A 352 -1.54 16.29 -16.38
CA GLY A 352 -2.45 17.03 -17.25
C GLY A 352 -3.15 16.17 -18.32
N GLY A 353 -2.88 14.86 -18.36
CA GLY A 353 -3.43 13.91 -19.31
C GLY A 353 -4.31 12.85 -18.67
N SER A 354 -4.38 11.68 -19.30
CA SER A 354 -5.16 10.55 -18.82
C SER A 354 -4.52 9.85 -17.62
N ALA A 355 -5.37 9.28 -16.76
CA ALA A 355 -4.97 8.44 -15.65
C ALA A 355 -5.86 7.18 -15.59
N ALA A 356 -5.22 6.03 -15.37
CA ALA A 356 -5.84 4.74 -15.14
C ALA A 356 -5.13 4.06 -13.96
N ASN A 357 -5.89 3.64 -12.95
CA ASN A 357 -5.31 2.94 -11.80
C ASN A 357 -4.83 1.55 -12.21
N ALA A 358 -3.77 1.06 -11.57
CA ALA A 358 -3.47 -0.36 -11.59
C ALA A 358 -4.41 -1.06 -10.61
N THR A 359 -4.85 -2.27 -10.95
CA THR A 359 -5.76 -3.07 -10.12
C THR A 359 -5.24 -4.48 -9.96
N ALA A 360 -5.58 -5.12 -8.84
CA ALA A 360 -5.35 -6.54 -8.61
C ALA A 360 -6.38 -7.05 -7.60
N VAL A 361 -6.41 -8.35 -7.38
CA VAL A 361 -7.12 -9.01 -6.30
C VAL A 361 -6.10 -9.72 -5.42
N ALA A 362 -6.30 -9.72 -4.11
CA ALA A 362 -5.39 -10.43 -3.21
C ALA A 362 -6.08 -10.83 -1.91
N THR A 363 -5.60 -11.94 -1.34
CA THR A 363 -6.07 -12.47 -0.07
C THR A 363 -5.29 -11.89 1.10
N ALA A 364 -5.91 -11.91 2.28
CA ALA A 364 -5.30 -11.40 3.51
C ALA A 364 -3.94 -12.05 3.80
N GLY A 365 -2.93 -11.25 4.16
CA GLY A 365 -1.57 -11.73 4.43
C GLY A 365 -0.69 -11.87 3.18
N THR A 366 -1.25 -11.78 1.96
CA THR A 366 -0.46 -11.73 0.73
C THR A 366 0.43 -10.49 0.72
N THR A 367 1.71 -10.66 0.38
CA THR A 367 2.64 -9.53 0.19
C THR A 367 2.58 -9.07 -1.26
N LEU A 368 2.20 -7.81 -1.45
CA LEU A 368 2.13 -7.16 -2.76
C LEU A 368 3.34 -6.24 -2.95
N THR A 369 3.86 -6.19 -4.16
CA THR A 369 4.83 -5.19 -4.59
C THR A 369 4.14 -4.16 -5.48
N LEU A 370 4.16 -2.91 -5.04
CA LEU A 370 3.56 -1.76 -5.68
C LEU A 370 4.69 -0.93 -6.28
N ALA A 371 4.66 -0.75 -7.60
CA ALA A 371 5.68 0.02 -8.27
C ALA A 371 5.08 1.08 -9.20
N GLU A 372 5.75 2.22 -9.25
CA GLU A 372 5.62 3.19 -10.32
C GLU A 372 6.93 3.26 -11.12
N SER A 373 6.85 3.52 -12.41
CA SER A 373 8.03 3.71 -13.26
C SER A 373 7.79 4.88 -14.20
N PHE A 374 8.72 5.84 -14.25
CA PHE A 374 8.61 6.97 -15.17
C PHE A 374 8.80 6.48 -16.61
N THR A 375 7.77 6.68 -17.42
CA THR A 375 7.77 6.39 -18.86
C THR A 375 8.09 7.63 -19.70
N ALA A 376 7.87 8.82 -19.12
CA ALA A 376 8.31 10.11 -19.64
C ALA A 376 8.67 11.04 -18.47
N GLY A 377 9.65 11.92 -18.68
CA GLY A 377 10.21 12.77 -17.62
C GLY A 377 11.32 12.07 -16.82
N ASP A 378 11.82 12.76 -15.80
CA ASP A 378 12.89 12.28 -14.92
C ASP A 378 12.39 12.19 -13.47
N ALA A 379 12.48 10.98 -12.89
CA ALA A 379 12.10 10.72 -11.51
C ALA A 379 12.89 11.57 -10.50
N ALA A 380 14.11 11.98 -10.82
CA ALA A 380 14.94 12.82 -9.95
C ALA A 380 14.27 14.17 -9.63
N ASN A 381 13.43 14.68 -10.54
CA ASN A 381 12.69 15.93 -10.35
C ASN A 381 11.62 15.83 -9.24
N TYR A 382 11.32 14.63 -8.74
CA TYR A 382 10.21 14.40 -7.82
C TYR A 382 10.66 13.80 -6.48
N ILE A 383 9.85 14.08 -5.46
CA ILE A 383 9.78 13.31 -4.23
C ILE A 383 8.55 12.41 -4.39
N SER A 384 8.78 11.09 -4.40
CA SER A 384 7.72 10.08 -4.47
C SER A 384 7.39 9.60 -3.06
N ASP A 385 6.11 9.63 -2.72
CA ASP A 385 5.57 9.00 -1.52
C ASP A 385 4.44 8.02 -1.86
N LEU A 386 4.22 7.01 -1.02
CA LEU A 386 3.21 5.98 -1.20
C LEU A 386 2.45 5.83 0.11
N GLU A 387 1.15 6.02 0.04
CA GLU A 387 0.25 5.80 1.16
C GLU A 387 -0.77 4.73 0.79
N CYS A 388 -0.93 3.73 1.65
CA CYS A 388 -1.93 2.67 1.52
C CYS A 388 -2.96 2.81 2.64
N ARG A 389 -4.25 2.78 2.28
CA ARG A 389 -5.37 2.84 3.22
C ARG A 389 -6.37 1.72 2.98
N ARG A 390 -6.85 1.17 4.08
CA ARG A 390 -7.96 0.22 4.08
C ARG A 390 -9.25 0.94 3.74
N ASN A 391 -10.06 0.37 2.86
CA ASN A 391 -11.27 1.04 2.39
C ASN A 391 -12.42 1.00 3.40
N SER A 392 -12.44 0.05 4.33
CA SER A 392 -13.52 -0.07 5.32
C SER A 392 -13.50 1.01 6.41
N ASP A 393 -12.32 1.48 6.82
CA ASP A 393 -12.16 2.40 7.96
C ASP A 393 -11.14 3.53 7.70
N ASN A 394 -10.59 3.62 6.49
CA ASN A 394 -9.57 4.60 6.09
C ASN A 394 -8.28 4.51 6.93
N ALA A 395 -8.02 3.38 7.61
CA ALA A 395 -6.81 3.20 8.40
C ALA A 395 -5.57 3.05 7.52
N LEU A 396 -4.45 3.64 7.97
CA LEU A 396 -3.15 3.50 7.32
C LEU A 396 -2.67 2.04 7.41
N VAL A 397 -2.21 1.51 6.28
CA VAL A 397 -1.55 0.21 6.19
C VAL A 397 -0.07 0.44 5.93
N ALA A 398 0.78 -0.15 6.78
CA ALA A 398 2.22 0.05 6.71
C ALA A 398 2.80 -0.52 5.41
N THR A 399 3.62 0.28 4.74
CA THR A 399 4.42 -0.15 3.58
C THR A 399 5.88 -0.31 3.98
N THR A 400 6.60 -1.21 3.32
CA THR A 400 8.04 -1.40 3.48
C THR A 400 8.79 -1.14 2.17
N GLY A 401 10.08 -0.82 2.26
CA GLY A 401 10.89 -0.39 1.11
C GLY A 401 10.93 1.13 0.92
N THR A 402 11.61 1.58 -0.14
CA THR A 402 11.83 3.01 -0.42
C THR A 402 11.80 3.26 -1.93
N GLY A 403 11.68 4.54 -2.33
CA GLY A 403 11.68 4.93 -3.74
C GLY A 403 10.40 4.52 -4.46
N LEU A 404 10.54 4.11 -5.73
CA LEU A 404 9.45 3.87 -6.67
C LEU A 404 8.90 2.43 -6.65
N SER A 405 9.41 1.57 -5.76
CA SER A 405 8.91 0.21 -5.57
C SER A 405 8.87 -0.09 -4.08
N ARG A 406 7.69 -0.41 -3.56
CA ARG A 406 7.44 -0.66 -2.14
C ARG A 406 6.53 -1.87 -1.99
N SER A 407 6.59 -2.50 -0.83
CA SER A 407 5.75 -3.65 -0.53
C SER A 407 4.69 -3.30 0.52
N VAL A 408 3.55 -3.97 0.44
CA VAL A 408 2.48 -3.90 1.44
C VAL A 408 1.96 -5.31 1.69
N VAL A 409 1.60 -5.61 2.94
CA VAL A 409 0.91 -6.85 3.27
C VAL A 409 -0.58 -6.58 3.31
N MET A 410 -1.35 -7.38 2.55
CA MET A 410 -2.80 -7.21 2.47
C MET A 410 -3.45 -7.35 3.85
N PRO A 411 -4.25 -6.36 4.28
CA PRO A 411 -5.00 -6.46 5.53
C PRO A 411 -6.11 -7.50 5.40
N SER A 412 -6.60 -8.02 6.53
CA SER A 412 -7.78 -8.88 6.54
C SER A 412 -9.08 -8.10 6.38
N GLY A 413 -10.04 -8.69 5.66
CA GLY A 413 -11.45 -8.29 5.65
C GLY A 413 -11.75 -6.94 5.00
N SER A 414 -10.90 -6.42 4.11
CA SER A 414 -11.18 -5.19 3.39
C SER A 414 -10.29 -4.99 2.16
N SER A 415 -10.85 -4.34 1.13
CA SER A 415 -10.09 -3.83 -0.02
C SER A 415 -9.09 -2.74 0.37
N LEU A 416 -8.05 -2.59 -0.45
CA LEU A 416 -6.91 -1.74 -0.21
C LEU A 416 -6.74 -0.72 -1.34
N THR A 417 -6.65 0.57 -0.99
CA THR A 417 -6.29 1.62 -1.95
C THR A 417 -4.93 2.20 -1.57
N CYS A 418 -4.00 2.16 -2.50
CA CYS A 418 -2.68 2.76 -2.38
C CYS A 418 -2.51 3.88 -3.40
N THR A 419 -1.88 4.99 -3.02
CA THR A 419 -1.65 6.13 -3.91
C THR A 419 -0.19 6.54 -3.89
N PHE A 420 0.48 6.45 -5.04
CA PHE A 420 1.77 7.13 -5.23
C PHE A 420 1.51 8.63 -5.44
N THR A 421 2.22 9.48 -4.71
CA THR A 421 2.18 10.94 -4.86
C THR A 421 3.56 11.45 -5.24
N ASN A 422 3.69 11.96 -6.47
CA ASN A 422 4.93 12.60 -6.92
C ASN A 422 4.80 14.11 -6.78
N SER A 423 5.60 14.68 -5.88
CA SER A 423 5.69 16.11 -5.66
C SER A 423 6.97 16.64 -6.27
N ARG A 424 6.86 17.57 -7.22
CA ARG A 424 8.05 18.15 -7.88
C ARG A 424 8.91 18.86 -6.84
N ARG A 425 10.22 18.59 -6.85
CA ARG A 425 11.19 19.21 -5.94
C ARG A 425 11.19 20.72 -6.16
N ALA A 426 11.29 21.45 -5.06
CA ALA A 426 11.23 22.89 -5.04
C ALA A 426 12.47 23.50 -4.39
N ALA A 427 12.87 24.65 -4.88
CA ALA A 427 13.91 25.51 -4.36
C ALA A 427 13.37 26.93 -4.18
N THR A 428 14.10 27.77 -3.46
CA THR A 428 13.82 29.21 -3.40
C THR A 428 14.73 29.97 -4.37
N LEU A 429 14.20 30.98 -5.05
CA LEU A 429 14.97 31.89 -5.91
C LEU A 429 14.86 33.32 -5.38
N VAL A 430 16.02 33.94 -5.20
CA VAL A 430 16.17 35.34 -4.83
C VAL A 430 16.97 36.06 -5.91
N ILE A 431 16.42 37.13 -6.46
CA ILE A 431 17.14 38.05 -7.34
C ILE A 431 17.62 39.25 -6.54
N ARG A 432 18.89 39.61 -6.75
CA ARG A 432 19.57 40.71 -6.09
C ARG A 432 20.13 41.67 -7.11
N LYS A 433 20.05 42.95 -6.78
CA LYS A 433 20.76 43.99 -7.51
C LYS A 433 21.83 44.61 -6.63
N ARG A 434 23.08 44.55 -7.06
CA ARG A 434 24.23 45.17 -6.39
C ARG A 434 24.70 46.40 -7.17
N TRP A 435 24.76 47.53 -6.49
CA TRP A 435 25.32 48.78 -7.00
C TRP A 435 26.72 48.99 -6.43
N VAL A 436 27.67 49.37 -7.28
CA VAL A 436 29.04 49.70 -6.88
C VAL A 436 29.47 51.02 -7.52
N GLY A 437 29.78 52.02 -6.68
CA GLY A 437 30.11 53.37 -7.12
C GLY A 437 29.01 54.10 -7.91
N ALA A 438 27.75 53.66 -7.80
CA ALA A 438 26.65 54.13 -8.61
C ALA A 438 26.34 55.63 -8.45
N ILE A 439 25.81 56.23 -9.52
CA ILE A 439 25.14 57.52 -9.43
C ILE A 439 23.81 57.29 -8.69
N VAL A 440 23.63 58.01 -7.57
CA VAL A 440 22.43 57.91 -6.74
C VAL A 440 21.20 58.33 -7.56
N GLY A 441 20.14 57.52 -7.49
CA GLY A 441 18.89 57.69 -8.22
C GLY A 441 18.81 56.98 -9.58
N HIS A 442 19.90 56.39 -10.08
CA HIS A 442 19.81 55.46 -11.21
C HIS A 442 19.01 54.22 -10.80
N ALA A 443 18.27 53.65 -11.74
CA ALA A 443 17.30 52.61 -11.45
C ALA A 443 17.22 51.56 -12.55
N VAL A 444 16.92 50.33 -12.14
CA VAL A 444 16.76 49.15 -13.00
C VAL A 444 15.58 48.32 -12.55
N THR A 445 15.04 47.55 -13.48
CA THR A 445 14.21 46.38 -13.18
C THR A 445 15.02 45.15 -13.52
N VAL A 446 15.22 44.26 -12.55
CA VAL A 446 15.77 42.93 -12.78
C VAL A 446 14.67 41.89 -12.62
N GLN A 447 14.69 40.86 -13.47
CA GLN A 447 13.64 39.85 -13.52
C GLN A 447 14.20 38.45 -13.78
N ALA A 448 13.48 37.46 -13.30
CA ALA A 448 13.59 36.06 -13.70
C ALA A 448 12.21 35.64 -14.23
N SER A 449 12.13 35.36 -15.53
CA SER A 449 10.86 35.06 -16.21
C SER A 449 10.85 33.69 -16.88
N GLY A 450 9.67 33.13 -17.13
CA GLY A 450 9.51 31.83 -17.80
C GLY A 450 9.37 30.65 -16.84
N ILE A 451 9.05 30.95 -15.57
CA ILE A 451 8.85 29.98 -14.49
C ILE A 451 7.44 30.14 -13.92
N ILE A 452 6.98 29.20 -13.09
CA ILE A 452 5.63 29.28 -12.51
C ILE A 452 5.46 30.54 -11.65
N ASN A 453 6.49 30.88 -10.86
CA ASN A 453 6.49 32.06 -10.00
C ASN A 453 7.60 33.03 -10.44
N ASP A 454 7.35 33.79 -11.50
CA ASP A 454 8.28 34.81 -11.98
C ASP A 454 8.69 35.78 -10.86
N ALA A 455 9.97 36.15 -10.84
CA ALA A 455 10.53 37.08 -9.87
C ALA A 455 10.84 38.42 -10.54
N THR A 456 10.47 39.52 -9.88
CA THR A 456 10.84 40.88 -10.34
C THR A 456 11.31 41.72 -9.17
N LEU A 457 12.33 42.55 -9.41
CA LEU A 457 12.88 43.51 -8.46
C LEU A 457 13.09 44.84 -9.17
N ALA A 458 12.34 45.86 -8.76
CA ALA A 458 12.69 47.24 -9.06
C ALA A 458 13.76 47.70 -8.05
N SER A 459 14.92 48.12 -8.54
CA SER A 459 16.04 48.56 -7.72
C SER A 459 16.43 49.98 -8.12
N VAL A 460 16.62 50.83 -7.12
CA VAL A 460 17.07 52.21 -7.27
C VAL A 460 18.32 52.35 -6.43
N ALA A 461 19.38 52.92 -6.99
CA ALA A 461 20.61 53.25 -6.26
C ALA A 461 20.34 54.38 -5.25
N ASN A 462 19.82 54.07 -4.07
CA ASN A 462 19.63 54.99 -2.94
C ASN A 462 20.96 55.49 -2.37
N SER A 463 22.03 54.71 -2.56
CA SER A 463 23.40 55.04 -2.23
C SER A 463 24.37 54.54 -3.31
N ALA A 464 25.61 55.03 -3.29
CA ALA A 464 26.62 54.65 -4.27
C ALA A 464 27.01 53.16 -4.17
N ASN A 465 26.89 52.52 -3.00
CA ASN A 465 27.22 51.12 -2.81
C ASN A 465 26.17 50.44 -1.94
N GLU A 466 25.36 49.57 -2.55
CA GLU A 466 24.27 48.89 -1.85
C GLU A 466 23.83 47.62 -2.57
N THR A 467 22.88 46.92 -1.95
CA THR A 467 22.27 45.74 -2.52
C THR A 467 20.79 45.71 -2.21
N ASP A 468 19.98 45.67 -3.25
CA ASP A 468 18.54 45.45 -3.17
C ASP A 468 18.24 43.96 -3.42
N THR A 469 17.18 43.46 -2.83
CA THR A 469 16.81 42.03 -2.88
C THR A 469 15.30 41.90 -2.88
N ASN A 470 14.75 41.01 -3.71
CA ASN A 470 13.33 40.69 -3.67
C ASN A 470 13.00 39.69 -2.54
N THR A 471 11.71 39.52 -2.26
CA THR A 471 11.21 38.37 -1.50
C THR A 471 11.47 37.09 -2.27
N ALA A 472 11.93 36.03 -1.60
CA ALA A 472 12.16 34.74 -2.23
C ALA A 472 10.86 34.21 -2.89
N VAL A 473 11.00 33.70 -4.12
CA VAL A 473 9.92 32.98 -4.81
C VAL A 473 10.24 31.48 -4.84
N THR A 474 9.21 30.64 -4.94
CA THR A 474 9.40 29.19 -5.10
C THR A 474 9.59 28.85 -6.57
N VAL A 475 10.63 28.08 -6.88
CA VAL A 475 10.90 27.52 -8.21
C VAL A 475 10.99 26.00 -8.11
N TYR A 476 10.79 25.30 -9.23
CA TYR A 476 10.71 23.84 -9.27
C TYR A 476 11.79 23.23 -10.16
N ALA A 477 12.23 22.01 -9.84
CA ALA A 477 13.27 21.30 -10.57
C ALA A 477 12.94 21.15 -12.07
N ALA A 478 13.91 21.35 -12.95
CA ALA A 478 13.79 21.46 -14.42
C ALA A 478 13.07 22.71 -14.96
N GLU A 479 12.69 23.68 -14.12
CA GLU A 479 12.33 25.01 -14.62
C GLU A 479 13.55 25.74 -15.20
N GLN A 480 13.31 26.56 -16.23
CA GLN A 480 14.32 27.41 -16.85
C GLN A 480 13.89 28.88 -16.75
N ALA A 481 14.58 29.64 -15.91
CA ALA A 481 14.33 31.07 -15.75
C ALA A 481 15.26 31.89 -16.65
N THR A 482 14.69 32.79 -17.45
CA THR A 482 15.45 33.80 -18.20
C THR A 482 15.69 35.01 -17.32
N LEU A 483 16.96 35.30 -17.04
CA LEU A 483 17.41 36.39 -16.18
C LEU A 483 17.65 37.64 -17.02
N GLY A 484 17.04 38.75 -16.64
CA GLY A 484 17.13 40.02 -17.37
C GLY A 484 17.33 41.22 -16.46
N GLU A 485 18.03 42.23 -16.97
CA GLU A 485 18.16 43.55 -16.36
C GLU A 485 17.82 44.61 -17.40
N THR A 486 16.98 45.58 -17.02
CA THR A 486 16.61 46.73 -17.85
C THR A 486 16.74 48.01 -17.06
N PHE A 487 17.49 48.99 -17.56
CA PHE A 487 17.58 50.32 -16.95
C PHE A 487 16.29 51.10 -17.17
N THR A 488 15.74 51.62 -16.08
CA THR A 488 14.56 52.50 -16.08
C THR A 488 14.96 53.96 -15.88
N VAL A 489 16.09 54.23 -15.22
CA VAL A 489 16.72 55.56 -15.09
C VAL A 489 18.23 55.42 -15.21
N GLY A 490 18.85 56.27 -16.04
CA GLY A 490 20.29 56.18 -16.38
C GLY A 490 20.53 55.31 -17.61
N SER A 491 21.79 54.89 -17.81
CA SER A 491 22.18 54.02 -18.94
C SER A 491 23.12 52.92 -18.49
N GLY A 492 22.87 51.69 -18.95
CA GLY A 492 23.76 50.55 -18.70
C GLY A 492 25.16 50.72 -19.29
N ALA A 493 25.33 51.56 -20.31
CA ALA A 493 26.65 51.89 -20.87
C ALA A 493 27.57 52.61 -19.87
N SER A 494 27.00 53.20 -18.81
CA SER A 494 27.77 53.82 -17.72
C SER A 494 28.28 52.81 -16.69
N TYR A 495 27.97 51.53 -16.84
CA TYR A 495 28.28 50.48 -15.87
C TYR A 495 28.93 49.26 -16.53
N ALA A 496 29.93 48.68 -15.85
CA ALA A 496 30.30 47.29 -16.08
C ALA A 496 29.27 46.39 -15.40
N GLN A 497 28.54 45.60 -16.19
CA GLN A 497 27.44 44.75 -15.75
C GLN A 497 27.91 43.29 -15.62
N LEU A 498 27.55 42.62 -14.54
CA LEU A 498 27.86 41.21 -14.29
C LEU A 498 26.65 40.47 -13.71
N LEU A 499 26.36 39.28 -14.21
CA LEU A 499 25.37 38.37 -13.66
C LEU A 499 26.06 37.12 -13.11
N ALA A 500 25.74 36.75 -11.86
CA ALA A 500 26.19 35.50 -11.26
C ALA A 500 25.10 34.93 -10.36
N CYS A 501 24.93 33.61 -10.36
CA CYS A 501 24.07 32.91 -9.40
C CYS A 501 24.90 32.01 -8.49
N THR A 502 24.44 31.84 -7.25
CA THR A 502 25.00 30.92 -6.26
C THR A 502 23.91 30.01 -5.73
N GLY A 503 24.27 28.78 -5.36
CA GLY A 503 23.31 27.79 -4.84
C GLY A 503 22.56 27.02 -5.94
N ASN A 504 22.83 27.34 -7.22
CA ASN A 504 22.46 26.55 -8.39
C ASN A 504 23.55 25.52 -8.69
N ALA A 505 23.17 24.25 -8.80
CA ALA A 505 24.08 23.17 -9.15
C ALA A 505 24.51 23.22 -10.62
N ALA A 506 23.60 23.62 -11.52
CA ALA A 506 23.90 23.83 -12.93
C ALA A 506 24.42 25.25 -13.17
N ALA A 507 25.55 25.40 -13.85
CA ALA A 507 26.06 26.70 -14.24
C ALA A 507 25.09 27.42 -15.20
N LEU A 508 25.09 28.76 -15.18
CA LEU A 508 24.25 29.55 -16.09
C LEU A 508 24.64 29.30 -17.55
N ALA A 509 23.64 29.10 -18.40
CA ALA A 509 23.79 29.08 -19.84
C ALA A 509 23.44 30.46 -20.39
N GLY A 510 24.44 31.33 -20.51
CA GLY A 510 24.20 32.75 -20.80
C GLY A 510 23.42 33.40 -19.64
N ASN A 511 22.20 33.84 -19.91
CA ASN A 511 21.29 34.41 -18.91
C ASN A 511 20.18 33.44 -18.48
N ILE A 512 20.29 32.14 -18.78
CA ILE A 512 19.30 31.13 -18.40
C ILE A 512 19.78 30.39 -17.15
N LEU A 513 18.96 30.41 -16.10
CA LEU A 513 19.08 29.59 -14.91
C LEU A 513 18.23 28.32 -15.09
N THR A 514 18.86 27.14 -15.02
CA THR A 514 18.14 25.86 -14.93
C THR A 514 18.12 25.38 -13.49
N VAL A 515 16.94 25.17 -12.93
CA VAL A 515 16.77 24.69 -11.55
C VAL A 515 17.03 23.19 -11.50
N SER A 516 18.00 22.77 -10.70
CA SER A 516 18.33 21.36 -10.51
C SER A 516 17.47 20.73 -9.40
N PRO A 517 17.16 19.42 -9.47
CA PRO A 517 16.61 18.66 -8.34
C PRO A 517 17.37 18.79 -7.02
N ALA A 518 18.68 19.10 -7.07
CA ALA A 518 19.53 19.24 -5.90
C ALA A 518 19.51 20.65 -5.29
N ASP A 519 18.93 21.64 -5.98
CA ASP A 519 18.91 23.01 -5.51
C ASP A 519 17.94 23.16 -4.33
N THR A 520 18.27 24.07 -3.41
CA THR A 520 17.43 24.37 -2.23
C THR A 520 17.22 25.86 -2.05
N ALA A 521 18.28 26.66 -2.20
CA ALA A 521 18.23 28.11 -2.20
C ALA A 521 19.20 28.68 -3.24
N ILE A 522 18.65 29.42 -4.20
CA ILE A 522 19.36 30.05 -5.31
C ILE A 522 19.32 31.56 -5.13
N VAL A 523 20.47 32.20 -5.29
CA VAL A 523 20.58 33.66 -5.29
C VAL A 523 21.27 34.10 -6.57
N CYS A 524 20.56 34.88 -7.40
CA CYS A 524 21.09 35.47 -8.61
C CYS A 524 21.35 36.97 -8.40
N THR A 525 22.59 37.42 -8.55
CA THR A 525 23.01 38.80 -8.31
C THR A 525 23.44 39.46 -9.62
N PHE A 526 22.75 40.55 -9.96
CA PHE A 526 23.14 41.48 -11.02
C PHE A 526 23.98 42.60 -10.40
N THR A 527 25.24 42.76 -10.81
CA THR A 527 26.14 43.79 -10.30
C THR A 527 26.39 44.87 -11.35
N ASN A 528 26.09 46.12 -11.02
CA ASN A 528 26.43 47.29 -11.83
C ASN A 528 27.54 48.09 -11.15
N SER A 529 28.72 48.10 -11.75
CA SER A 529 29.87 48.88 -11.28
C SER A 529 30.06 50.11 -12.16
N PHE A 530 29.89 51.30 -11.58
CA PHE A 530 29.94 52.56 -12.32
C PHE A 530 31.32 52.82 -12.91
N ILE A 531 31.35 53.13 -14.20
CA ILE A 531 32.56 53.52 -14.93
C ILE A 531 32.78 55.02 -14.70
N ARG A 532 33.80 55.37 -13.92
CA ARG A 532 34.08 56.78 -13.59
C ARG A 532 34.63 57.52 -14.83
N PRO A 533 34.20 58.75 -15.13
CA PRO A 533 34.74 59.49 -16.27
C PRO A 533 36.20 59.92 -16.03
N LEU A 534 36.94 60.16 -17.13
CA LEU A 534 38.26 60.79 -17.05
C LEU A 534 38.13 62.22 -16.50
N ALA A 535 39.06 62.63 -15.65
CA ALA A 535 39.17 64.00 -15.18
C ALA A 535 40.19 64.76 -16.04
N ILE A 536 39.89 66.01 -16.38
CA ILE A 536 40.77 66.88 -17.17
C ILE A 536 40.95 68.23 -16.45
N THR A 537 42.20 68.67 -16.33
CA THR A 537 42.55 69.98 -15.76
C THR A 537 43.41 70.74 -16.77
N LYS A 538 43.02 71.98 -17.08
CA LYS A 538 43.78 72.89 -17.96
C LYS A 538 44.25 74.11 -17.16
N THR A 539 45.54 74.38 -17.18
CA THR A 539 46.14 75.59 -16.59
C THR A 539 46.91 76.38 -17.64
N SER A 540 47.14 77.67 -17.40
CA SER A 540 47.92 78.55 -18.27
C SER A 540 48.94 79.35 -17.48
N ALA A 541 50.15 79.49 -18.01
CA ALA A 541 51.19 80.35 -17.46
C ALA A 541 51.86 81.15 -18.58
N ALA A 542 52.22 82.41 -18.32
CA ALA A 542 53.01 83.20 -19.26
C ALA A 542 54.39 82.55 -19.44
N PHE A 543 54.80 82.32 -20.68
CA PHE A 543 56.08 81.73 -21.05
C PHE A 543 57.09 82.81 -21.48
N SER A 544 56.66 83.71 -22.36
CA SER A 544 57.47 84.85 -22.80
C SER A 544 56.58 86.00 -23.24
N ASP A 545 57.10 87.24 -23.18
CA ASP A 545 56.46 88.40 -23.80
C ASP A 545 57.47 89.27 -24.58
N PRO A 546 57.01 90.14 -25.52
CA PRO A 546 57.91 90.94 -26.36
C PRO A 546 58.78 91.95 -25.62
N VAL A 547 58.45 92.29 -24.37
CA VAL A 547 59.11 93.32 -23.56
C VAL A 547 60.10 92.70 -22.57
N ASN A 548 59.68 91.67 -21.84
CA ASN A 548 60.44 91.06 -20.74
C ASN A 548 61.10 89.73 -21.12
N GLY A 549 60.91 89.26 -22.35
CA GLY A 549 61.39 87.93 -22.77
C GLY A 549 60.81 86.85 -21.84
N THR A 550 61.64 85.93 -21.35
CA THR A 550 61.24 84.88 -20.40
C THR A 550 61.35 85.30 -18.93
N ALA A 551 61.78 86.53 -18.63
CA ALA A 551 61.98 87.00 -17.26
C ALA A 551 60.73 87.74 -16.75
N ASN A 552 59.93 87.11 -15.86
CA ASN A 552 58.65 87.65 -15.36
C ASN A 552 57.66 88.08 -16.48
N PRO A 553 57.37 87.18 -17.44
CA PRO A 553 56.56 87.51 -18.60
C PRO A 553 55.10 87.84 -18.22
N LYS A 554 54.48 88.73 -18.99
CA LYS A 554 53.07 89.14 -18.89
C LYS A 554 52.29 88.66 -20.12
N LEU A 555 51.00 88.36 -19.95
CA LEU A 555 50.11 88.01 -21.07
C LEU A 555 49.62 89.27 -21.81
N ILE A 556 50.55 89.97 -22.44
CA ILE A 556 50.29 91.11 -23.35
C ILE A 556 50.26 90.63 -24.81
N PRO A 557 49.76 91.41 -25.78
CA PRO A 557 49.81 91.06 -27.20
C PRO A 557 51.24 90.67 -27.64
N GLY A 558 51.37 89.60 -28.41
CA GLY A 558 52.62 88.96 -28.80
C GLY A 558 53.21 88.00 -27.76
N ALA A 559 52.66 87.91 -26.55
CA ALA A 559 53.16 87.00 -25.51
C ALA A 559 52.71 85.56 -25.74
N LEU A 560 53.61 84.60 -25.49
CA LEU A 560 53.31 83.17 -25.51
C LEU A 560 52.89 82.71 -24.11
N ALA A 561 51.74 82.04 -24.03
CA ALA A 561 51.29 81.31 -22.85
C ALA A 561 51.55 79.81 -23.05
N THR A 562 52.07 79.14 -22.02
CA THR A 562 52.05 77.66 -21.96
C THR A 562 50.76 77.20 -21.31
N TYR A 563 50.01 76.37 -22.02
CA TYR A 563 48.87 75.64 -21.50
C TYR A 563 49.29 74.23 -21.11
N THR A 564 48.88 73.79 -19.93
CA THR A 564 49.12 72.43 -19.42
C THR A 564 47.77 71.75 -19.24
N ILE A 565 47.54 70.68 -20.01
CA ILE A 565 46.35 69.85 -19.94
C ILE A 565 46.77 68.52 -19.29
N SER A 566 46.27 68.25 -18.09
CA SER A 566 46.48 66.98 -17.40
C SER A 566 45.19 66.17 -17.45
N VAL A 567 45.28 64.92 -17.92
CA VAL A 567 44.16 63.99 -18.00
C VAL A 567 44.44 62.81 -17.07
N THR A 568 43.51 62.55 -16.17
CA THR A 568 43.63 61.52 -15.14
C THR A 568 42.51 60.49 -15.29
N ALA A 569 42.88 59.23 -15.38
CA ALA A 569 41.97 58.10 -15.24
C ALA A 569 41.76 57.80 -13.75
N PRO A 570 40.52 57.80 -13.24
CA PRO A 570 40.26 57.35 -11.87
C PRO A 570 40.72 55.90 -11.63
N ALA A 571 40.89 55.52 -10.36
CA ALA A 571 41.40 54.20 -9.92
C ALA A 571 40.52 52.97 -10.29
N GLY A 572 39.55 53.12 -11.18
CA GLY A 572 38.71 52.03 -11.71
C GLY A 572 38.31 52.21 -13.18
N THR A 573 38.92 53.17 -13.88
CA THR A 573 38.62 53.47 -15.28
C THR A 573 39.85 53.14 -16.11
N GLN A 574 39.74 52.17 -17.01
CA GLN A 574 40.81 51.79 -17.93
C GLN A 574 40.31 52.01 -19.37
N PRO A 575 40.57 53.18 -19.96
CA PRO A 575 40.30 53.38 -21.38
C PRO A 575 40.98 52.30 -22.23
N SER A 576 40.20 51.68 -23.10
CA SER A 576 40.70 50.67 -24.05
C SER A 576 41.66 51.29 -25.06
N ALA A 577 42.35 50.44 -25.82
CA ALA A 577 43.32 50.89 -26.81
C ALA A 577 42.73 51.94 -27.77
N ASP A 578 43.46 53.05 -27.95
CA ASP A 578 43.19 54.13 -28.92
C ASP A 578 41.84 54.83 -28.73
N SER A 579 41.26 54.75 -27.52
CA SER A 579 39.96 55.32 -27.18
C SER A 579 40.03 56.71 -26.53
N VAL A 580 41.24 57.21 -26.21
CA VAL A 580 41.42 58.49 -25.52
C VAL A 580 41.59 59.62 -26.53
N PHE A 581 40.69 60.60 -26.49
CA PHE A 581 40.78 61.82 -27.29
C PHE A 581 40.70 63.04 -26.39
N VAL A 582 41.64 63.97 -26.56
CA VAL A 582 41.63 65.28 -25.91
C VAL A 582 41.43 66.34 -26.97
N THR A 583 40.31 67.05 -26.92
CA THR A 583 40.06 68.18 -27.83
C THR A 583 40.08 69.46 -27.02
N ASP A 584 40.90 70.42 -27.45
CA ASP A 584 41.03 71.71 -26.82
C ASP A 584 40.63 72.82 -27.80
N ILE A 585 39.80 73.74 -27.31
CA ILE A 585 39.31 74.91 -28.06
C ILE A 585 40.30 76.05 -27.85
N LEU A 586 40.73 76.69 -28.93
CA LEU A 586 41.50 77.91 -28.88
C LEU A 586 40.57 79.14 -28.95
N PRO A 587 40.60 80.03 -27.94
CA PRO A 587 39.92 81.32 -28.00
C PRO A 587 40.37 82.16 -29.21
N ALA A 588 39.46 82.97 -29.75
CA ALA A 588 39.71 83.78 -30.95
C ALA A 588 40.92 84.72 -30.84
N ASN A 589 41.25 85.18 -29.62
CA ASN A 589 42.37 86.08 -29.34
C ASN A 589 43.71 85.36 -29.15
N LEU A 590 43.79 84.06 -29.44
CA LEU A 590 45.02 83.29 -29.41
C LEU A 590 45.39 82.75 -30.80
N ALA A 591 46.69 82.63 -31.07
CA ALA A 591 47.24 81.89 -32.20
C ALA A 591 48.03 80.68 -31.67
N LEU A 592 47.81 79.48 -32.20
CA LEU A 592 48.49 78.28 -31.70
C LEU A 592 49.95 78.30 -32.12
N PHE A 593 50.89 78.04 -31.22
CA PHE A 593 52.28 77.76 -31.62
C PHE A 593 52.35 76.39 -32.29
N VAL A 594 52.77 76.37 -33.56
CA VAL A 594 52.82 75.15 -34.39
C VAL A 594 54.25 74.73 -34.75
N GLY A 595 55.26 75.44 -34.22
CA GLY A 595 56.66 75.05 -34.28
C GLY A 595 57.05 73.94 -33.30
N ALA A 596 58.33 73.57 -33.24
CA ALA A 596 58.80 72.51 -32.36
C ALA A 596 58.79 72.93 -30.87
N TYR A 597 57.96 72.28 -30.06
CA TYR A 597 57.91 72.45 -28.61
C TYR A 597 59.01 71.60 -27.96
N ALA A 598 60.15 72.19 -27.59
CA ALA A 598 61.23 71.44 -26.93
C ALA A 598 60.79 70.87 -25.56
N PRO A 599 61.08 69.59 -25.24
CA PRO A 599 61.89 68.62 -26.00
C PRO A 599 61.11 67.67 -26.94
N GLY A 600 59.83 67.93 -27.25
CA GLY A 600 58.98 67.07 -28.09
C GLY A 600 59.15 67.28 -29.60
N PRO A 601 58.80 66.29 -30.45
CA PRO A 601 59.06 66.35 -31.89
C PRO A 601 58.14 67.31 -32.68
N GLY A 602 57.13 67.91 -32.05
CA GLY A 602 56.09 68.69 -32.72
C GLY A 602 55.54 69.85 -31.87
N PRO A 603 54.32 70.33 -32.14
CA PRO A 603 53.78 71.56 -31.55
C PRO A 603 53.34 71.43 -30.08
N ILE A 604 53.40 70.20 -29.55
CA ILE A 604 53.12 69.92 -28.15
C ILE A 604 54.25 69.11 -27.52
N ARG A 605 54.31 69.16 -26.20
CA ARG A 605 55.05 68.18 -25.39
C ARG A 605 54.05 67.24 -24.73
N PHE A 606 54.11 65.97 -25.11
CA PHE A 606 53.39 64.89 -24.46
C PHE A 606 54.26 64.26 -23.37
N THR A 607 53.72 64.13 -22.16
CA THR A 607 54.33 63.39 -21.05
C THR A 607 53.40 62.27 -20.66
N ALA A 608 53.78 61.02 -20.96
CA ALA A 608 52.94 59.85 -20.72
C ALA A 608 52.61 59.63 -19.24
N GLY A 609 53.41 60.15 -18.30
CA GLY A 609 53.23 59.90 -16.87
C GLY A 609 53.22 58.40 -16.57
N SER A 610 52.25 57.96 -15.78
CA SER A 610 52.00 56.53 -15.50
C SER A 610 50.96 55.89 -16.43
N SER A 611 50.50 56.61 -17.47
CA SER A 611 49.39 56.15 -18.31
C SER A 611 49.69 54.94 -19.19
N GLY A 612 50.95 54.77 -19.60
CA GLY A 612 51.35 53.79 -20.61
C GLY A 612 51.00 54.19 -22.05
N LEU A 613 50.41 55.37 -22.26
CA LEU A 613 50.08 55.88 -23.59
C LEU A 613 51.32 56.40 -24.33
N THR A 614 51.27 56.34 -25.66
CA THR A 614 52.32 56.82 -26.55
C THR A 614 51.83 57.99 -27.41
N TYR A 615 52.75 58.83 -27.86
CA TYR A 615 52.47 59.96 -28.73
C TYR A 615 53.52 60.05 -29.83
N SER A 616 53.05 60.18 -31.06
CA SER A 616 53.85 60.27 -32.28
C SER A 616 53.47 61.51 -33.08
N PHE A 617 54.50 62.15 -33.65
CA PHE A 617 54.36 63.29 -34.54
C PHE A 617 55.48 63.24 -35.58
N ALA A 618 55.12 63.35 -36.85
CA ALA A 618 56.05 63.36 -37.98
C ALA A 618 56.11 64.73 -38.65
N SER A 619 54.96 65.37 -38.90
CA SER A 619 54.89 66.71 -39.51
C SER A 619 53.47 67.29 -39.41
N LEU A 620 53.34 68.62 -39.56
CA LEU A 620 52.02 69.29 -39.51
C LEU A 620 51.00 68.77 -40.56
N ALA A 621 51.46 68.12 -41.64
CA ALA A 621 50.62 67.58 -42.70
C ALA A 621 50.34 66.07 -42.58
N SER A 622 50.92 65.38 -41.59
CA SER A 622 50.81 63.93 -41.43
C SER A 622 49.43 63.54 -40.88
N ALA A 623 48.70 62.72 -41.62
CA ALA A 623 47.41 62.18 -41.18
C ALA A 623 47.53 61.00 -40.20
N SER A 624 48.74 60.47 -40.01
CA SER A 624 49.03 59.39 -39.04
C SER A 624 49.48 59.91 -37.68
N ASP A 625 49.61 61.23 -37.51
CA ASP A 625 50.05 61.81 -36.25
C ASP A 625 48.95 61.73 -35.19
N ASP A 626 49.39 61.70 -33.93
CA ASP A 626 48.49 61.65 -32.77
C ASP A 626 47.95 63.04 -32.40
N ILE A 627 48.11 64.02 -33.29
CA ILE A 627 47.59 65.38 -33.19
C ILE A 627 46.95 65.79 -34.52
N ALA A 628 45.83 66.49 -34.44
CA ALA A 628 45.13 67.02 -35.60
C ALA A 628 44.54 68.41 -35.29
N PHE A 629 44.41 69.26 -36.30
CA PHE A 629 44.00 70.65 -36.14
C PHE A 629 42.73 70.97 -36.93
N SER A 630 41.97 71.93 -36.43
CA SER A 630 40.75 72.43 -37.06
C SER A 630 40.81 73.94 -37.24
N ASN A 631 40.38 74.45 -38.39
CA ASN A 631 40.17 75.88 -38.65
C ASN A 631 38.68 76.25 -38.79
N ASN A 632 37.77 75.31 -38.58
CA ASN A 632 36.33 75.47 -38.82
C ASN A 632 35.49 75.20 -37.57
N GLY A 633 35.99 75.57 -36.40
CA GLY A 633 35.25 75.43 -35.14
C GLY A 633 35.10 73.99 -34.67
N GLY A 634 36.03 73.09 -35.05
CA GLY A 634 36.03 71.69 -34.62
C GLY A 634 35.18 70.76 -35.48
N ALA A 635 34.57 71.27 -36.56
CA ALA A 635 33.74 70.46 -37.46
C ALA A 635 34.56 69.39 -38.22
N SER A 636 35.80 69.69 -38.60
CA SER A 636 36.76 68.71 -39.10
C SER A 636 38.16 68.96 -38.56
N PHE A 637 38.96 67.89 -38.48
CA PHE A 637 40.34 67.92 -37.99
C PHE A 637 41.33 67.56 -39.11
N THR A 638 41.23 68.26 -40.23
CA THR A 638 42.02 68.04 -41.46
C THR A 638 42.86 69.26 -41.84
N TYR A 639 42.83 70.31 -41.02
CA TYR A 639 43.56 71.54 -41.30
C TYR A 639 45.06 71.31 -41.05
N VAL A 640 45.89 71.74 -42.00
CA VAL A 640 47.35 71.70 -41.91
C VAL A 640 47.81 73.10 -41.50
N PRO A 641 48.34 73.29 -40.28
CA PRO A 641 48.76 74.62 -39.86
C PRO A 641 49.93 75.17 -40.66
N VAL A 642 49.95 76.49 -40.83
CA VAL A 642 51.00 77.22 -41.52
C VAL A 642 51.61 78.22 -40.52
N PRO A 643 52.85 77.99 -40.05
CA PRO A 643 53.50 78.92 -39.13
C PRO A 643 53.77 80.26 -39.80
N ASP A 644 53.49 81.35 -39.08
CA ASP A 644 53.95 82.69 -39.42
C ASP A 644 55.39 82.96 -38.92
N ALA A 645 55.81 84.22 -38.90
CA ALA A 645 57.15 84.62 -38.46
C ALA A 645 57.43 84.31 -36.98
N ASP A 646 56.38 84.22 -36.15
CA ASP A 646 56.47 83.89 -34.72
C ASP A 646 56.28 82.39 -34.46
N GLY A 647 56.12 81.59 -35.52
CA GLY A 647 55.91 80.15 -35.45
C GLY A 647 54.50 79.76 -35.00
N VAL A 648 53.54 80.68 -35.10
CA VAL A 648 52.15 80.46 -34.71
C VAL A 648 51.22 80.40 -35.93
N ASP A 649 50.02 79.85 -35.75
CA ASP A 649 48.95 79.89 -36.74
C ASP A 649 47.65 80.39 -36.09
N ALA A 650 47.21 81.56 -36.55
CA ALA A 650 46.01 82.23 -36.06
C ALA A 650 44.69 81.60 -36.53
N ASN A 651 44.73 80.74 -37.56
CA ASN A 651 43.56 80.06 -38.13
C ASN A 651 43.21 78.78 -37.36
N VAL A 652 44.10 78.27 -36.49
CA VAL A 652 43.79 77.08 -35.68
C VAL A 652 42.76 77.46 -34.61
N THR A 653 41.59 76.86 -34.73
CA THR A 653 40.48 77.02 -33.78
C THR A 653 40.42 75.90 -32.74
N HIS A 654 40.86 74.68 -33.10
CA HIS A 654 40.89 73.53 -32.19
C HIS A 654 42.12 72.66 -32.45
N VAL A 655 42.59 72.03 -31.39
CA VAL A 655 43.59 70.95 -31.44
C VAL A 655 42.98 69.69 -30.84
N ARG A 656 43.17 68.55 -31.49
CA ARG A 656 42.75 67.23 -30.99
C ARG A 656 43.95 66.32 -30.90
N ILE A 657 44.10 65.67 -29.76
CA ILE A 657 45.22 64.78 -29.44
C ILE A 657 44.63 63.40 -29.17
N ASN A 658 45.17 62.38 -29.83
CA ASN A 658 44.77 60.98 -29.72
C ASN A 658 46.01 60.12 -29.46
N PRO A 659 46.51 60.06 -28.21
CA PRO A 659 47.63 59.21 -27.87
C PRO A 659 47.24 57.74 -27.99
N LYS A 660 48.19 56.88 -28.40
CA LYS A 660 47.95 55.47 -28.74
C LYS A 660 48.21 54.51 -27.59
N GLY A 661 47.53 53.38 -27.64
CA GLY A 661 47.55 52.33 -26.62
C GLY A 661 46.39 52.44 -25.63
N SER A 662 46.37 51.55 -24.64
CA SER A 662 45.39 51.58 -23.53
C SER A 662 45.92 52.41 -22.36
N MET A 663 45.04 53.18 -21.70
CA MET A 663 45.42 53.98 -20.54
C MET A 663 45.22 53.17 -19.25
N ALA A 664 46.26 53.04 -18.42
CA ALA A 664 46.19 52.34 -17.14
C ALA A 664 45.18 53.00 -16.16
N ALA A 665 44.48 52.21 -15.35
CA ALA A 665 43.60 52.77 -14.31
C ALA A 665 44.37 53.53 -13.24
N GLY A 666 43.79 54.60 -12.69
CA GLY A 666 44.45 55.43 -11.66
C GLY A 666 45.65 56.24 -12.17
N SER A 667 45.86 56.32 -13.47
CA SER A 667 47.03 56.95 -14.10
C SER A 667 46.72 58.37 -14.62
N ASN A 668 47.76 59.07 -15.08
CA ASN A 668 47.60 60.35 -15.78
C ASN A 668 48.62 60.50 -16.91
N PHE A 669 48.31 61.37 -17.86
CA PHE A 669 49.26 61.95 -18.81
C PHE A 669 49.07 63.46 -18.89
N THR A 670 50.07 64.17 -19.41
CA THR A 670 50.04 65.62 -19.56
C THR A 670 50.41 66.03 -20.98
N VAL A 671 49.70 67.02 -21.51
CA VAL A 671 49.98 67.72 -22.75
C VAL A 671 50.34 69.15 -22.42
N ASN A 672 51.48 69.64 -22.90
CA ASN A 672 51.80 71.05 -22.91
C ASN A 672 51.74 71.60 -24.34
N LEU A 673 51.04 72.72 -24.53
CA LEU A 673 51.01 73.47 -25.79
C LEU A 673 51.26 74.95 -25.53
N ARG A 674 51.64 75.70 -26.56
CA ARG A 674 51.81 77.16 -26.46
C ARG A 674 50.83 77.87 -27.37
N ALA A 675 50.34 79.02 -26.94
CA ALA A 675 49.57 79.92 -27.80
C ALA A 675 49.96 81.37 -27.54
N GLN A 676 50.05 82.16 -28.60
CA GLN A 676 50.38 83.58 -28.54
C GLN A 676 49.12 84.41 -28.40
N VAL A 677 49.14 85.43 -27.54
CA VAL A 677 48.09 86.44 -27.45
C VAL A 677 48.17 87.35 -28.66
N LYS A 678 47.07 87.47 -29.42
CA LYS A 678 46.99 88.35 -30.60
C LYS A 678 47.04 89.83 -30.25
#